data_AF-A0A8C6KSA9-F1
#
_entry.id   AF-A0A8C6KSA9-F1
#
_cell.length_a   1.000
_cell.length_b   1.000
_cell.length_c   1.000
_cell.angle_alpha   90.00
_cell.angle_beta   90.00
_cell.angle_gamma   90.00
#
_symmetry.space_group_name_H-M   'P 1'
#
loop_
_entity.id
_entity.type
_entity.pdbx_description
1 polymer ?
#
loop_
_entity_poly.entity_id
_entity_poly.type
_entity_poly.pdbx_seq_one_letter_code
_entity_poly.pdbx_strand_id
1 'polypeptide(L)'
;MVQKDKALETPSLDVEPSPSPVSGEACVEAPGPVVDSVGVESTGHRKFISGVVEGFYGRPWTMEQRKELFRRQQKWGLNAYLYAPKDDYKHRMFWRELYSVEEAEQLMTLIAAAQEHGIEFIYAISPGLDITFSNQKEVSALKKKLDQVTHFGCKSFALLFDDIDHNMCPADKEVFSSFAHAQVSITNEIYQYLGEPETFLFCPTEYCGTFCYPSVSQSPYLRTVGEKLLPDIDVLWTGPKVVSKDITVESIEEVSKILRRSPVIWDNFHANDYDQKRLFLGPYKGRSTELIPRLKGVLTNPNCEFESNFVAIHTLATWYKSNMNGVRKDVVMTDGEDSTVSIQIKLENEGSDEELETDMLYSPQLALKLALTEWLGEFGVPHQYNSRQVPQSGSKSTAIDVTSMSAPILCSSTSLTTVFQQPIMSSSIFPEAETDPEEKNVAPILADKITEDLKPMDTDKESGVESKSTEESIQEDSGSDIAPMQTDDQLKQDVFVPGPNEKQLFIPEPLTLEDLCLLAELFYLPYEHGPKAMQMLKEFNWLRANSSVVSVNCKRKDNEKVEEWQTRAHKFEEMCCSVIHMFTRLSNIDNRTILYDLYPYIWDIKSILSMVKSFVQWLGTYEGKSWPFYLESWILASSL
;
A
#
# COMPACT_ATOMS: atom_id res chain seq x y z
N MET A 1 -4.96 69.82 1.41
CA MET A 1 -4.81 71.29 1.32
C MET A 1 -4.77 71.87 2.73
N VAL A 2 -3.99 72.93 2.97
CA VAL A 2 -4.06 73.83 4.14
C VAL A 2 -3.77 73.21 5.54
N GLN A 3 -2.53 73.43 6.01
CA GLN A 3 -2.12 74.02 7.33
C GLN A 3 -2.52 73.31 8.66
N LYS A 4 -1.81 73.48 9.81
CA LYS A 4 -0.78 74.46 10.23
C LYS A 4 0.05 73.96 11.45
N ASP A 5 1.23 74.58 11.69
CA ASP A 5 1.86 75.07 12.95
C ASP A 5 1.54 74.41 14.33
N LYS A 6 2.44 74.34 15.34
CA LYS A 6 3.87 74.76 15.52
C LYS A 6 4.43 74.32 16.89
N ALA A 7 5.78 74.29 17.01
CA ALA A 7 6.61 74.69 18.18
C ALA A 7 6.43 73.90 19.52
N LEU A 8 7.36 73.88 20.50
CA LEU A 8 8.82 74.14 20.66
C LEU A 8 9.28 73.16 21.81
N GLU A 9 10.53 72.92 22.24
CA GLU A 9 11.69 73.76 22.59
C GLU A 9 13.04 73.01 22.43
N THR A 10 14.15 73.74 22.56
CA THR A 10 15.58 73.29 22.60
C THR A 10 16.18 73.79 23.95
N PRO A 11 17.49 73.70 24.33
CA PRO A 11 18.72 73.30 23.62
C PRO A 11 19.60 72.26 24.41
N SER A 12 20.85 71.88 24.10
CA SER A 12 22.02 72.75 23.87
C SER A 12 23.35 72.00 23.56
N LEU A 13 24.16 72.61 22.68
CA LEU A 13 25.63 72.88 22.78
C LEU A 13 26.65 71.70 22.89
N ASP A 14 27.82 71.70 22.23
CA ASP A 14 28.33 72.51 21.09
C ASP A 14 29.69 71.96 20.54
N VAL A 15 30.25 72.63 19.52
CA VAL A 15 31.67 72.64 19.05
C VAL A 15 32.14 71.61 17.97
N GLU A 16 32.81 72.16 16.95
CA GLU A 16 33.45 71.60 15.73
C GLU A 16 35.00 71.39 15.93
N PRO A 17 35.91 71.26 14.92
CA PRO A 17 35.81 71.12 13.45
C PRO A 17 36.65 69.97 12.81
N SER A 18 36.65 69.90 11.47
CA SER A 18 37.58 69.14 10.58
C SER A 18 38.98 69.83 10.47
N PRO A 19 40.01 69.39 9.67
CA PRO A 19 39.98 68.81 8.31
C PRO A 19 41.05 67.72 7.97
N SER A 20 41.20 67.38 6.68
CA SER A 20 42.28 66.54 6.08
C SER A 20 43.23 67.39 5.22
N PRO A 21 44.51 66.98 4.94
CA PRO A 21 44.79 66.34 3.63
C PRO A 21 46.03 65.38 3.50
N VAL A 22 45.91 64.46 2.53
CA VAL A 22 46.87 63.73 1.63
C VAL A 22 48.41 63.85 1.79
N SER A 23 49.14 62.71 1.70
CA SER A 23 50.30 62.39 0.80
C SER A 23 51.44 61.55 1.44
N GLY A 24 51.94 60.50 0.75
CA GLY A 24 53.22 59.83 1.11
C GLY A 24 53.47 58.42 0.54
N GLU A 25 54.38 58.30 -0.45
CA GLU A 25 55.00 57.05 -0.95
C GLU A 25 56.39 56.83 -0.28
N ALA A 26 57.05 55.66 -0.24
CA ALA A 26 56.70 54.24 -0.42
C ALA A 26 57.91 53.35 -0.02
N CYS A 27 57.72 52.06 0.31
CA CYS A 27 58.71 50.95 0.08
C CYS A 27 58.18 49.56 0.50
N VAL A 28 58.32 48.57 -0.41
CA VAL A 28 58.85 47.18 -0.25
C VAL A 28 58.82 46.57 1.17
N GLU A 29 58.22 45.42 1.51
CA GLU A 29 57.66 44.24 0.79
C GLU A 29 56.60 43.56 1.73
N ALA A 30 55.91 42.41 1.53
CA ALA A 30 55.89 41.28 0.57
C ALA A 30 54.47 40.61 0.55
N PRO A 31 54.14 39.65 -0.36
CA PRO A 31 52.77 39.14 -0.48
C PRO A 31 52.41 37.99 0.47
N GLY A 32 51.30 38.14 1.20
CA GLY A 32 50.56 37.04 1.85
C GLY A 32 49.36 36.61 1.00
N PRO A 33 48.79 35.40 1.22
CA PRO A 33 47.75 34.85 0.35
C PRO A 33 46.41 35.60 0.49
N VAL A 34 45.74 35.82 -0.64
CA VAL A 34 44.35 36.27 -0.68
C VAL A 34 43.47 35.10 -0.22
N VAL A 35 42.75 35.30 0.88
CA VAL A 35 41.62 34.44 1.23
C VAL A 35 40.40 35.00 0.49
N ASP A 36 40.13 34.47 -0.70
CA ASP A 36 38.85 34.72 -1.37
C ASP A 36 37.74 34.16 -0.47
N SER A 37 36.96 35.07 0.12
CA SER A 37 35.82 34.73 0.95
C SER A 37 34.68 34.23 0.05
N VAL A 38 34.78 32.98 -0.40
CA VAL A 38 33.68 32.25 -1.03
C VAL A 38 32.49 32.33 -0.09
N GLY A 39 31.44 33.00 -0.52
CA GLY A 39 30.21 33.10 0.23
C GLY A 39 29.60 31.71 0.36
N VAL A 40 29.72 31.10 1.54
CA VAL A 40 28.88 29.95 1.91
C VAL A 40 27.49 30.50 2.09
N GLU A 41 26.71 30.54 1.00
CA GLU A 41 25.28 30.72 1.08
C GLU A 41 24.73 29.66 2.04
N SER A 42 23.95 30.09 3.03
CA SER A 42 23.28 29.16 3.94
C SER A 42 22.21 28.41 3.15
N THR A 43 22.57 27.25 2.59
CA THR A 43 21.71 26.40 1.77
C THR A 43 20.54 25.89 2.62
N GLY A 44 19.45 26.65 2.63
CA GLY A 44 18.20 26.29 3.28
C GLY A 44 17.79 24.91 2.78
N HIS A 45 17.69 23.95 3.69
CA HIS A 45 17.53 22.55 3.33
C HIS A 45 16.23 22.37 2.55
N ARG A 46 16.34 21.88 1.30
CA ARG A 46 15.21 21.60 0.41
C ARG A 46 14.27 20.61 1.09
N LYS A 47 13.12 21.09 1.57
CA LYS A 47 12.07 20.25 2.12
C LYS A 47 11.53 19.30 1.04
N PHE A 48 11.98 18.05 1.10
CA PHE A 48 11.55 16.94 0.27
C PHE A 48 10.51 16.12 1.04
N ILE A 49 9.37 15.85 0.40
CA ILE A 49 8.25 15.12 1.00
C ILE A 49 8.53 13.62 0.84
N SER A 50 8.64 12.87 1.92
CA SER A 50 9.01 11.44 1.90
C SER A 50 8.17 10.65 2.89
N GLY A 51 7.45 9.64 2.41
CA GLY A 51 6.62 8.84 3.30
C GLY A 51 5.51 8.05 2.60
N VAL A 52 4.34 8.02 3.22
CA VAL A 52 3.22 7.16 2.84
C VAL A 52 1.95 7.99 2.56
N VAL A 53 1.23 7.60 1.53
CA VAL A 53 -0.17 7.97 1.32
C VAL A 53 -1.04 6.75 1.65
N GLU A 54 -2.04 6.92 2.52
CA GLU A 54 -3.13 5.97 2.64
C GLU A 54 -4.16 6.34 1.56
N GLY A 55 -4.01 5.81 0.34
CA GLY A 55 -4.72 6.31 -0.85
C GLY A 55 -5.44 5.26 -1.70
N PHE A 56 -5.41 4.01 -1.23
CA PHE A 56 -6.00 2.83 -1.86
C PHE A 56 -7.53 2.73 -1.65
N TYR A 57 -8.14 1.83 -2.41
CA TYR A 57 -9.53 1.37 -2.25
C TYR A 57 -9.66 0.22 -1.25
N GLY A 58 -10.82 0.12 -0.61
CA GLY A 58 -11.08 -0.88 0.44
C GLY A 58 -10.83 -0.35 1.85
N ARG A 59 -10.78 -1.27 2.83
CA ARG A 59 -10.79 -0.94 4.28
C ARG A 59 -9.67 0.04 4.67
N PRO A 60 -9.99 1.27 5.11
CA PRO A 60 -8.99 2.21 5.64
C PRO A 60 -8.28 1.66 6.89
N TRP A 61 -7.04 2.08 7.14
CA TRP A 61 -6.28 1.66 8.31
C TRP A 61 -6.89 2.20 9.61
N THR A 62 -6.71 1.44 10.70
CA THR A 62 -7.18 1.85 12.03
C THR A 62 -6.31 2.95 12.63
N MET A 63 -6.86 3.68 13.61
CA MET A 63 -6.15 4.70 14.39
C MET A 63 -4.78 4.22 14.90
N GLU A 64 -4.72 3.00 15.44
CA GLU A 64 -3.49 2.48 16.06
C GLU A 64 -2.45 2.00 15.03
N GLN A 65 -2.90 1.50 13.87
CA GLN A 65 -2.01 1.23 12.73
C GLN A 65 -1.40 2.54 12.19
N ARG A 66 -2.19 3.61 12.09
CA ARG A 66 -1.69 4.93 11.64
C ARG A 66 -0.69 5.55 12.63
N LYS A 67 -0.88 5.38 13.95
CA LYS A 67 0.12 5.78 14.97
C LYS A 67 1.42 4.97 14.83
N GLU A 68 1.30 3.65 14.66
CA GLU A 68 2.45 2.76 14.44
C GLU A 68 3.19 3.10 13.13
N LEU A 69 2.46 3.52 12.09
CA LEU A 69 3.05 4.07 10.86
C LEU A 69 3.89 5.31 11.14
N PHE A 70 3.42 6.25 11.97
CA PHE A 70 4.20 7.44 12.32
C PHE A 70 5.48 7.07 13.07
N ARG A 71 5.42 6.11 13.99
CA ARG A 71 6.60 5.54 14.67
C ARG A 71 7.58 4.89 13.68
N ARG A 72 7.10 4.06 12.74
CA ARG A 72 7.93 3.42 11.69
C ARG A 72 8.58 4.46 10.77
N GLN A 73 7.83 5.46 10.33
CA GLN A 73 8.35 6.55 9.49
C GLN A 73 9.44 7.36 10.22
N GLN A 74 9.21 7.75 11.48
CA GLN A 74 10.20 8.42 12.31
C GLN A 74 11.46 7.55 12.50
N LYS A 75 11.30 6.27 12.84
CA LYS A 75 12.41 5.29 13.02
C LYS A 75 13.31 5.22 11.79
N TRP A 76 12.73 5.32 10.58
CA TRP A 76 13.46 5.16 9.33
C TRP A 76 13.87 6.47 8.66
N GLY A 77 13.42 7.64 9.13
CA GLY A 77 13.77 8.96 8.59
C GLY A 77 12.86 9.47 7.47
N LEU A 78 11.62 8.97 7.40
CA LEU A 78 10.55 9.52 6.57
C LEU A 78 9.80 10.61 7.36
N ASN A 79 9.14 11.55 6.66
CA ASN A 79 8.68 12.81 7.24
C ASN A 79 7.24 13.22 6.88
N ALA A 80 6.50 12.49 6.05
CA ALA A 80 5.18 12.90 5.58
C ALA A 80 4.13 11.78 5.58
N TYR A 81 2.87 12.14 5.84
CA TYR A 81 1.73 11.24 5.72
C TYR A 81 0.55 11.95 5.05
N LEU A 82 0.05 11.37 3.96
CA LEU A 82 -1.11 11.90 3.22
C LEU A 82 -2.35 11.05 3.51
N TYR A 83 -3.34 11.68 4.16
CA TYR A 83 -4.64 11.08 4.44
C TYR A 83 -5.54 11.18 3.20
N ALA A 84 -5.66 10.10 2.42
CA ALA A 84 -6.50 10.04 1.21
C ALA A 84 -7.33 8.74 1.03
N PRO A 85 -7.80 8.03 2.08
CA PRO A 85 -8.42 6.71 1.93
C PRO A 85 -9.73 6.81 1.13
N LYS A 86 -9.81 6.09 0.02
CA LYS A 86 -10.93 6.22 -0.95
C LYS A 86 -12.29 5.86 -0.34
N ASP A 87 -12.29 4.91 0.59
CA ASP A 87 -13.49 4.38 1.28
C ASP A 87 -13.83 5.14 2.59
N ASP A 88 -13.07 6.18 2.98
CA ASP A 88 -13.61 7.17 3.93
C ASP A 88 -14.69 7.98 3.21
N TYR A 89 -15.95 7.67 3.53
CA TYR A 89 -17.13 8.37 3.01
C TYR A 89 -16.98 9.90 3.09
N LYS A 90 -16.40 10.46 4.16
CA LYS A 90 -16.25 11.92 4.32
C LYS A 90 -14.98 12.49 3.67
N HIS A 91 -14.08 11.64 3.17
CA HIS A 91 -12.99 12.06 2.29
C HIS A 91 -13.45 12.23 0.83
N ARG A 92 -14.31 11.33 0.32
CA ARG A 92 -14.72 11.29 -1.11
C ARG A 92 -16.23 11.39 -1.33
N MET A 93 -17.00 10.35 -1.01
CA MET A 93 -18.42 10.23 -1.43
C MET A 93 -19.36 11.31 -0.87
N PHE A 94 -19.17 11.67 0.41
CA PHE A 94 -19.92 12.68 1.14
C PHE A 94 -18.97 13.78 1.63
N TRP A 95 -18.05 14.22 0.76
CA TRP A 95 -17.00 15.20 1.09
C TRP A 95 -17.52 16.50 1.75
N ARG A 96 -18.75 16.91 1.42
CA ARG A 96 -19.46 18.08 2.00
C ARG A 96 -19.83 17.91 3.48
N GLU A 97 -19.96 16.69 3.98
CA GLU A 97 -20.34 16.45 5.36
C GLU A 97 -19.19 16.77 6.32
N LEU A 98 -19.52 17.49 7.39
CA LEU A 98 -18.59 17.72 8.48
C LEU A 98 -18.39 16.45 9.31
N TYR A 99 -17.21 16.33 9.92
CA TYR A 99 -16.94 15.29 10.89
C TYR A 99 -17.80 15.49 12.15
N SER A 100 -18.26 14.39 12.76
CA SER A 100 -18.97 14.39 14.05
C SER A 100 -18.00 14.74 15.20
N VAL A 101 -18.50 14.82 16.44
CA VAL A 101 -17.64 15.10 17.61
C VAL A 101 -16.66 13.94 17.84
N GLU A 102 -17.11 12.71 17.64
CA GLU A 102 -16.36 11.47 17.83
C GLU A 102 -15.33 11.25 16.71
N GLU A 103 -15.67 11.62 15.47
CA GLU A 103 -14.74 11.62 14.33
C GLU A 103 -13.70 12.75 14.46
N ALA A 104 -14.11 13.93 14.96
CA ALA A 104 -13.23 15.06 15.24
C ALA A 104 -12.19 14.73 16.32
N GLU A 105 -12.60 14.15 17.45
CA GLU A 105 -11.70 13.72 18.53
C GLU A 105 -10.66 12.71 18.03
N GLN A 106 -11.09 11.77 17.17
CA GLN A 106 -10.20 10.82 16.51
C GLN A 106 -9.18 11.52 15.58
N LEU A 107 -9.62 12.43 14.70
CA LEU A 107 -8.72 13.15 13.79
C LEU A 107 -7.75 14.09 14.55
N MET A 108 -8.22 14.79 15.59
CA MET A 108 -7.37 15.59 16.47
C MET A 108 -6.28 14.73 17.13
N THR A 109 -6.65 13.55 17.65
CA THR A 109 -5.70 12.59 18.24
C THR A 109 -4.68 12.10 17.22
N LEU A 110 -5.11 11.85 15.98
CA LEU A 110 -4.25 11.40 14.89
C LEU A 110 -3.25 12.49 14.44
N ILE A 111 -3.72 13.72 14.28
CA ILE A 111 -2.90 14.88 13.91
C ILE A 111 -1.86 15.17 15.00
N ALA A 112 -2.26 15.09 16.28
CA ALA A 112 -1.33 15.24 17.41
C ALA A 112 -0.26 14.14 17.43
N ALA A 113 -0.64 12.88 17.20
CA ALA A 113 0.31 11.76 17.15
C ALA A 113 1.29 11.87 15.97
N ALA A 114 0.87 12.41 14.83
CA ALA A 114 1.77 12.69 13.71
C ALA A 114 2.81 13.78 14.09
N GLN A 115 2.36 14.87 14.72
CA GLN A 115 3.22 15.96 15.19
C GLN A 115 4.23 15.50 16.25
N GLU A 116 3.82 14.65 17.19
CA GLU A 116 4.69 14.02 18.21
C GLU A 116 5.84 13.23 17.58
N HIS A 117 5.57 12.53 16.47
CA HIS A 117 6.56 11.74 15.74
C HIS A 117 7.36 12.57 14.72
N GLY A 118 7.07 13.86 14.55
CA GLY A 118 7.72 14.71 13.54
C GLY A 118 7.26 14.44 12.10
N ILE A 119 6.08 13.81 11.93
CA ILE A 119 5.47 13.51 10.63
C ILE A 119 4.51 14.63 10.24
N GLU A 120 4.69 15.18 9.05
CA GLU A 120 3.78 16.14 8.45
C GLU A 120 2.48 15.45 8.02
N PHE A 121 1.40 15.74 8.74
CA PHE A 121 0.05 15.27 8.40
C PHE A 121 -0.59 16.17 7.34
N ILE A 122 -0.81 15.61 6.15
CA ILE A 122 -1.45 16.27 5.02
C ILE A 122 -2.88 15.73 4.87
N TYR A 123 -3.89 16.57 5.03
CA TYR A 123 -5.29 16.17 4.85
C TYR A 123 -5.75 16.34 3.40
N ALA A 124 -6.08 15.24 2.72
CA ALA A 124 -6.66 15.30 1.39
C ALA A 124 -8.19 15.25 1.42
N ILE A 125 -8.81 15.80 0.38
CA ILE A 125 -10.24 15.67 0.10
C ILE A 125 -10.48 15.51 -1.41
N SER A 126 -11.45 14.64 -1.77
CA SER A 126 -11.73 14.21 -3.14
C SER A 126 -13.11 14.67 -3.63
N PRO A 127 -13.34 15.97 -3.90
CA PRO A 127 -14.66 16.49 -4.25
C PRO A 127 -15.10 16.20 -5.70
N GLY A 128 -14.20 15.69 -6.55
CA GLY A 128 -14.37 15.67 -8.01
C GLY A 128 -15.52 14.84 -8.58
N LEU A 129 -16.16 13.96 -7.81
CA LEU A 129 -17.22 13.08 -8.30
C LEU A 129 -18.55 13.81 -8.60
N ASP A 130 -18.89 14.85 -7.82
CA ASP A 130 -20.21 15.47 -7.87
C ASP A 130 -20.22 16.99 -7.62
N ILE A 131 -19.04 17.63 -7.57
CA ILE A 131 -18.93 19.07 -7.37
C ILE A 131 -19.39 19.87 -8.60
N THR A 132 -20.23 20.88 -8.38
CA THR A 132 -20.50 21.94 -9.37
C THR A 132 -19.56 23.11 -9.11
N PHE A 133 -18.46 23.22 -9.87
CA PHE A 133 -17.35 24.16 -9.61
C PHE A 133 -17.80 25.64 -9.58
N SER A 134 -18.78 26.00 -10.40
CA SER A 134 -19.34 27.35 -10.52
C SER A 134 -20.30 27.74 -9.39
N ASN A 135 -20.73 26.79 -8.57
CA ASN A 135 -21.71 27.02 -7.51
C ASN A 135 -20.99 27.43 -6.21
N GLN A 136 -21.05 28.72 -5.86
CA GLN A 136 -20.42 29.26 -4.65
C GLN A 136 -20.82 28.53 -3.35
N LYS A 137 -21.97 27.83 -3.31
CA LYS A 137 -22.35 26.98 -2.15
C LYS A 137 -21.42 25.79 -1.97
N GLU A 138 -20.93 25.20 -3.06
CA GLU A 138 -19.99 24.07 -3.05
C GLU A 138 -18.62 24.53 -2.56
N VAL A 139 -18.12 25.63 -3.11
CA VAL A 139 -16.89 26.28 -2.63
C VAL A 139 -17.00 26.65 -1.15
N SER A 140 -18.17 27.12 -0.70
CA SER A 140 -18.44 27.41 0.71
C SER A 140 -18.54 26.16 1.60
N ALA A 141 -18.94 25.01 1.05
CA ALA A 141 -18.94 23.74 1.78
C ALA A 141 -17.51 23.19 1.91
N LEU A 142 -16.72 23.24 0.83
CA LEU A 142 -15.31 22.84 0.81
C LEU A 142 -14.48 23.65 1.81
N LYS A 143 -14.66 24.98 1.83
CA LYS A 143 -14.05 25.88 2.80
C LYS A 143 -14.38 25.47 4.24
N LYS A 144 -15.65 25.34 4.60
CA LYS A 144 -16.09 24.91 5.95
C LYS A 144 -15.53 23.55 6.39
N LYS A 145 -15.40 22.60 5.45
CA LYS A 145 -14.85 21.27 5.74
C LYS A 145 -13.35 21.35 6.02
N LEU A 146 -12.60 22.14 5.24
CA LEU A 146 -11.17 22.36 5.45
C LEU A 146 -10.91 23.23 6.70
N ASP A 147 -11.75 24.23 6.97
CA ASP A 147 -11.75 24.99 8.23
C ASP A 147 -11.87 24.05 9.43
N GLN A 148 -12.81 23.09 9.39
CA GLN A 148 -13.01 22.13 10.48
C GLN A 148 -11.72 21.35 10.78
N VAL A 149 -11.02 20.87 9.73
CA VAL A 149 -9.77 20.12 9.87
C VAL A 149 -8.58 21.02 10.25
N THR A 150 -8.59 22.30 9.86
CA THR A 150 -7.65 23.32 10.36
C THR A 150 -7.82 23.51 11.88
N HIS A 151 -9.07 23.56 12.38
CA HIS A 151 -9.35 23.62 13.82
C HIS A 151 -8.94 22.34 14.58
N PHE A 152 -8.76 21.21 13.89
CA PHE A 152 -8.17 20.00 14.49
C PHE A 152 -6.63 20.06 14.61
N GLY A 153 -5.99 21.15 14.14
CA GLY A 153 -4.55 21.35 14.19
C GLY A 153 -3.80 20.95 12.92
N CYS A 154 -4.50 20.61 11.84
CA CYS A 154 -3.89 20.36 10.52
C CYS A 154 -3.41 21.66 9.88
N LYS A 155 -2.31 21.60 9.11
CA LYS A 155 -1.66 22.76 8.46
C LYS A 155 -1.39 22.56 6.96
N SER A 156 -1.45 21.32 6.49
CA SER A 156 -1.03 20.91 5.16
C SER A 156 -2.18 20.15 4.50
N PHE A 157 -2.47 20.44 3.24
CA PHE A 157 -3.74 20.03 2.62
C PHE A 157 -3.54 19.50 1.20
N ALA A 158 -4.54 18.78 0.68
CA ALA A 158 -4.57 18.36 -0.71
C ALA A 158 -5.99 18.35 -1.30
N LEU A 159 -6.11 18.73 -2.57
CA LEU A 159 -7.31 18.48 -3.38
C LEU A 159 -7.01 17.41 -4.43
N LEU A 160 -7.84 16.37 -4.46
CA LEU A 160 -7.68 15.24 -5.38
C LEU A 160 -8.80 15.24 -6.44
N PHE A 161 -8.39 15.13 -7.69
CA PHE A 161 -9.26 14.99 -8.86
C PHE A 161 -8.90 13.73 -9.67
N ASP A 162 -8.40 12.70 -8.98
CA ASP A 162 -8.10 11.37 -9.50
C ASP A 162 -9.39 10.57 -9.75
N ASP A 163 -9.37 9.68 -10.74
CA ASP A 163 -10.42 8.70 -11.04
C ASP A 163 -11.85 9.30 -11.15
N ILE A 164 -11.97 10.34 -11.99
CA ILE A 164 -13.22 11.03 -12.34
C ILE A 164 -13.32 11.26 -13.86
N ASP A 165 -14.55 11.44 -14.37
CA ASP A 165 -14.81 11.79 -15.77
C ASP A 165 -14.36 13.23 -16.07
N HIS A 166 -13.95 13.51 -17.31
CA HIS A 166 -13.57 14.85 -17.77
C HIS A 166 -14.77 15.77 -18.08
N ASN A 167 -16.00 15.25 -18.00
CA ASN A 167 -17.23 15.97 -18.31
C ASN A 167 -17.75 16.85 -17.17
N MET A 168 -17.48 18.14 -17.28
CA MET A 168 -18.19 19.17 -16.49
C MET A 168 -19.71 19.18 -16.76
N CYS A 169 -20.48 19.62 -15.76
CA CYS A 169 -21.92 19.88 -15.90
C CYS A 169 -22.20 21.10 -16.82
N PRO A 170 -23.45 21.33 -17.27
CA PRO A 170 -23.78 22.46 -18.14
C PRO A 170 -23.42 23.84 -17.55
N ALA A 171 -23.69 24.07 -16.26
CA ALA A 171 -23.40 25.36 -15.60
C ALA A 171 -21.89 25.65 -15.55
N ASP A 172 -21.07 24.63 -15.25
CA ASP A 172 -19.62 24.77 -15.25
C ASP A 172 -19.05 25.00 -16.65
N LYS A 173 -19.69 24.45 -17.70
CA LYS A 173 -19.36 24.69 -19.12
C LYS A 173 -19.73 26.11 -19.60
N GLU A 174 -20.61 26.83 -18.90
CA GLU A 174 -20.91 28.25 -19.17
C GLU A 174 -19.89 29.19 -18.49
N VAL A 175 -19.19 28.73 -17.44
CA VAL A 175 -18.27 29.54 -16.63
C VAL A 175 -16.79 29.26 -16.92
N PHE A 176 -16.42 28.01 -17.17
CA PHE A 176 -15.02 27.58 -17.34
C PHE A 176 -14.75 27.07 -18.76
N SER A 177 -13.65 27.54 -19.36
CA SER A 177 -13.22 27.19 -20.71
C SER A 177 -12.69 25.75 -20.86
N SER A 178 -12.29 25.10 -19.77
CA SER A 178 -11.98 23.66 -19.73
C SER A 178 -12.04 23.12 -18.30
N PHE A 179 -12.06 21.79 -18.15
CA PHE A 179 -12.07 21.11 -16.85
C PHE A 179 -10.88 21.50 -15.97
N ALA A 180 -9.69 21.65 -16.56
CA ALA A 180 -8.51 22.14 -15.86
C ALA A 180 -8.70 23.58 -15.34
N HIS A 181 -9.39 24.48 -16.05
CA HIS A 181 -9.68 25.82 -15.55
C HIS A 181 -10.60 25.78 -14.32
N ALA A 182 -11.61 24.90 -14.32
CA ALA A 182 -12.51 24.73 -13.18
C ALA A 182 -11.77 24.21 -11.93
N GLN A 183 -11.02 23.11 -12.08
CA GLN A 183 -10.21 22.51 -11.02
C GLN A 183 -9.15 23.47 -10.47
N VAL A 184 -8.41 24.15 -11.34
CA VAL A 184 -7.38 25.12 -10.91
C VAL A 184 -8.01 26.34 -10.24
N SER A 185 -9.15 26.84 -10.73
CA SER A 185 -9.82 28.00 -10.13
C SER A 185 -10.22 27.72 -8.68
N ILE A 186 -10.87 26.58 -8.40
CA ILE A 186 -11.22 26.23 -7.02
C ILE A 186 -9.98 25.90 -6.18
N THR A 187 -8.96 25.25 -6.76
CA THR A 187 -7.73 24.90 -6.02
C THR A 187 -6.97 26.14 -5.57
N ASN A 188 -6.79 27.13 -6.45
CA ASN A 188 -6.20 28.41 -6.10
C ASN A 188 -7.05 29.16 -5.05
N GLU A 189 -8.38 29.21 -5.21
CA GLU A 189 -9.26 29.91 -4.26
C GLU A 189 -9.22 29.27 -2.85
N ILE A 190 -9.08 27.95 -2.76
CA ILE A 190 -8.94 27.22 -1.49
C ILE A 190 -7.55 27.43 -0.88
N TYR A 191 -6.48 27.34 -1.67
CA TYR A 191 -5.10 27.58 -1.22
C TYR A 191 -4.95 28.98 -0.60
N GLN A 192 -5.43 30.02 -1.29
CA GLN A 192 -5.37 31.40 -0.79
C GLN A 192 -6.31 31.64 0.39
N TYR A 193 -7.46 30.96 0.44
CA TYR A 193 -8.39 31.06 1.56
C TYR A 193 -7.81 30.50 2.87
N LEU A 194 -7.04 29.40 2.79
CA LEU A 194 -6.34 28.80 3.92
C LEU A 194 -5.04 29.54 4.30
N GLY A 195 -4.75 30.67 3.66
CA GLY A 195 -3.59 31.51 3.98
C GLY A 195 -2.27 31.04 3.35
N GLU A 196 -2.34 30.42 2.17
CA GLU A 196 -1.17 29.99 1.38
C GLU A 196 -0.22 29.05 2.17
N PRO A 197 -0.71 27.89 2.65
CA PRO A 197 0.05 26.98 3.52
C PRO A 197 1.30 26.40 2.85
N GLU A 198 2.33 26.12 3.67
CA GLU A 198 3.68 25.67 3.24
C GLU A 198 3.68 24.39 2.39
N THR A 199 2.70 23.51 2.59
CA THR A 199 2.50 22.29 1.79
C THR A 199 1.04 22.21 1.37
N PHE A 200 0.78 22.39 0.08
CA PHE A 200 -0.52 22.12 -0.54
C PHE A 200 -0.33 21.28 -1.79
N LEU A 201 -1.03 20.15 -1.89
CA LEU A 201 -0.92 19.22 -3.01
C LEU A 201 -2.16 19.26 -3.92
N PHE A 202 -1.95 19.12 -5.22
CA PHE A 202 -2.99 18.94 -6.22
C PHE A 202 -2.79 17.61 -6.96
N CYS A 203 -3.77 16.71 -6.91
CA CYS A 203 -3.78 15.53 -7.77
C CYS A 203 -4.61 15.80 -9.03
N PRO A 204 -4.00 15.87 -10.22
CA PRO A 204 -4.71 16.06 -11.48
C PRO A 204 -5.55 14.83 -11.87
N THR A 205 -6.48 15.01 -12.81
CA THR A 205 -7.18 13.88 -13.44
C THR A 205 -6.28 13.15 -14.44
N GLU A 206 -5.45 13.89 -15.19
CA GLU A 206 -4.34 13.31 -15.95
C GLU A 206 -3.11 13.13 -15.03
N TYR A 207 -3.14 12.15 -14.12
CA TYR A 207 -2.07 11.93 -13.11
C TYR A 207 -0.94 10.97 -13.51
N CYS A 208 -1.01 10.41 -14.72
CA CYS A 208 0.03 9.54 -15.25
C CYS A 208 0.22 9.70 -16.76
N GLY A 209 1.37 9.26 -17.27
CA GLY A 209 1.72 9.39 -18.68
C GLY A 209 0.67 8.81 -19.64
N THR A 210 0.10 7.64 -19.31
CA THR A 210 -0.96 7.00 -20.09
C THR A 210 -2.33 7.69 -20.04
N PHE A 211 -2.56 8.63 -19.14
CA PHE A 211 -3.83 9.39 -19.05
C PHE A 211 -3.76 10.76 -19.75
N CYS A 212 -2.57 11.24 -20.13
CA CYS A 212 -2.40 12.55 -20.75
C CYS A 212 -2.81 12.56 -22.23
N TYR A 213 -3.82 13.36 -22.60
CA TYR A 213 -4.29 13.41 -23.99
C TYR A 213 -3.77 14.65 -24.76
N PRO A 214 -3.12 14.50 -25.93
CA PRO A 214 -2.75 13.25 -26.62
C PRO A 214 -1.41 12.65 -26.13
N SER A 215 -0.65 13.40 -25.32
CA SER A 215 0.61 12.99 -24.68
C SER A 215 0.98 14.00 -23.59
N VAL A 216 1.92 13.66 -22.71
CA VAL A 216 2.37 14.51 -21.58
C VAL A 216 2.78 15.90 -22.06
N SER A 217 3.77 16.03 -22.94
CA SER A 217 4.26 17.33 -23.43
C SER A 217 3.26 18.13 -24.28
N GLN A 218 2.15 17.53 -24.73
CA GLN A 218 1.16 18.21 -25.58
C GLN A 218 -0.19 18.46 -24.91
N SER A 219 -0.45 17.87 -23.74
CA SER A 219 -1.75 17.96 -23.06
C SER A 219 -2.22 19.40 -22.84
N PRO A 220 -3.44 19.77 -23.28
CA PRO A 220 -4.02 21.07 -22.98
C PRO A 220 -4.49 21.17 -21.53
N TYR A 221 -4.78 20.02 -20.89
CA TYR A 221 -5.13 19.93 -19.48
C TYR A 221 -3.89 20.23 -18.62
N LEU A 222 -2.79 19.49 -18.78
CA LEU A 222 -1.55 19.74 -18.02
C LEU A 222 -0.93 21.11 -18.35
N ARG A 223 -1.01 21.60 -19.59
CA ARG A 223 -0.60 22.97 -19.92
C ARG A 223 -1.38 24.00 -19.11
N THR A 224 -2.69 23.81 -18.94
CA THR A 224 -3.52 24.70 -18.11
C THR A 224 -3.10 24.62 -16.64
N VAL A 225 -2.87 23.42 -16.10
CA VAL A 225 -2.37 23.23 -14.72
C VAL A 225 -1.03 23.96 -14.52
N GLY A 226 -0.05 23.73 -15.40
CA GLY A 226 1.26 24.39 -15.33
C GLY A 226 1.24 25.91 -15.57
N GLU A 227 0.22 26.44 -16.25
CA GLU A 227 0.07 27.89 -16.52
C GLU A 227 -0.76 28.65 -15.50
N LYS A 228 -1.64 27.97 -14.75
CA LYS A 228 -2.68 28.61 -13.94
C LYS A 228 -2.67 28.20 -12.47
N LEU A 229 -2.17 27.02 -12.12
CA LEU A 229 -2.05 26.60 -10.72
C LEU A 229 -0.94 27.43 -10.05
N LEU A 230 -1.22 28.00 -8.87
CA LEU A 230 -0.27 28.87 -8.16
C LEU A 230 1.07 28.15 -7.91
N PRO A 231 2.22 28.85 -8.04
CA PRO A 231 3.54 28.23 -8.16
C PRO A 231 3.85 27.25 -7.03
N ASP A 232 3.60 27.67 -5.79
CA ASP A 232 3.89 26.95 -4.55
C ASP A 232 2.87 25.85 -4.18
N ILE A 233 1.91 25.57 -5.08
CA ILE A 233 1.09 24.35 -5.01
C ILE A 233 1.82 23.23 -5.74
N ASP A 234 2.15 22.16 -5.01
CA ASP A 234 2.81 20.97 -5.53
C ASP A 234 1.82 20.08 -6.29
N VAL A 235 2.30 19.36 -7.31
CA VAL A 235 1.47 18.48 -8.14
C VAL A 235 1.86 17.02 -7.97
N LEU A 236 0.87 16.16 -7.74
CA LEU A 236 1.02 14.71 -7.61
C LEU A 236 1.08 14.02 -8.99
N TRP A 237 1.88 12.97 -9.11
CA TRP A 237 2.11 12.23 -10.36
C TRP A 237 2.51 10.77 -10.09
N THR A 238 1.99 9.79 -10.83
CA THR A 238 2.32 8.36 -10.60
C THR A 238 3.38 7.80 -11.55
N GLY A 239 3.99 8.65 -12.38
CA GLY A 239 4.95 8.25 -13.40
C GLY A 239 4.30 7.95 -14.77
N PRO A 240 4.96 7.17 -15.64
CA PRO A 240 4.41 6.82 -16.96
C PRO A 240 3.05 6.11 -16.94
N LYS A 241 2.68 5.44 -15.84
CA LYS A 241 1.43 4.68 -15.67
C LYS A 241 0.86 4.84 -14.25
N VAL A 242 -0.38 4.41 -14.01
CA VAL A 242 -1.00 4.33 -12.67
C VAL A 242 -0.11 3.55 -11.70
N VAL A 243 0.26 2.33 -12.09
CA VAL A 243 1.37 1.55 -11.50
C VAL A 243 2.53 1.61 -12.49
N SER A 244 3.58 2.36 -12.18
CA SER A 244 4.75 2.48 -13.05
C SER A 244 5.76 1.36 -12.75
N LYS A 245 6.15 0.56 -13.76
CA LYS A 245 7.25 -0.42 -13.60
C LYS A 245 8.54 0.33 -13.26
N ASP A 246 8.87 1.29 -14.10
CA ASP A 246 10.04 2.15 -13.99
C ASP A 246 9.59 3.62 -14.16
N ILE A 247 10.28 4.54 -13.49
CA ILE A 247 10.13 5.99 -13.67
C ILE A 247 11.52 6.51 -14.05
N THR A 248 11.65 7.06 -15.25
CA THR A 248 12.95 7.51 -15.79
C THR A 248 13.16 9.00 -15.59
N VAL A 249 14.42 9.45 -15.63
CA VAL A 249 14.79 10.88 -15.52
C VAL A 249 14.07 11.71 -16.59
N GLU A 250 14.05 11.24 -17.83
CA GLU A 250 13.46 11.92 -18.99
C GLU A 250 11.95 12.08 -18.82
N SER A 251 11.27 11.05 -18.28
CA SER A 251 9.83 11.09 -18.01
C SER A 251 9.45 12.15 -16.97
N ILE A 252 10.34 12.37 -15.98
CA ILE A 252 10.17 13.41 -14.96
C ILE A 252 10.54 14.79 -15.52
N GLU A 253 11.55 14.90 -16.37
CA GLU A 253 11.91 16.16 -17.03
C GLU A 253 10.85 16.60 -18.07
N GLU A 254 10.19 15.67 -18.78
CA GLU A 254 9.04 15.98 -19.66
C GLU A 254 7.86 16.55 -18.87
N VAL A 255 7.40 15.85 -17.82
CA VAL A 255 6.23 16.30 -17.06
C VAL A 255 6.52 17.58 -16.26
N SER A 256 7.73 17.71 -15.68
CA SER A 256 8.14 18.92 -14.96
C SER A 256 8.17 20.15 -15.87
N LYS A 257 8.49 19.96 -17.16
CA LYS A 257 8.52 21.04 -18.16
C LYS A 257 7.12 21.57 -18.51
N ILE A 258 6.11 20.71 -18.61
CA ILE A 258 4.73 21.17 -18.85
C ILE A 258 4.05 21.67 -17.58
N LEU A 259 4.29 21.02 -16.43
CA LEU A 259 3.79 21.46 -15.12
C LEU A 259 4.50 22.71 -14.58
N ARG A 260 5.69 23.06 -15.10
CA ARG A 260 6.57 24.16 -14.67
C ARG A 260 7.08 24.06 -13.22
N ARG A 261 7.04 22.86 -12.64
CA ARG A 261 7.48 22.53 -11.27
C ARG A 261 7.85 21.05 -11.18
N SER A 262 8.71 20.68 -10.23
CA SER A 262 8.99 19.28 -9.89
C SER A 262 7.76 18.64 -9.23
N PRO A 263 7.29 17.46 -9.68
CA PRO A 263 6.17 16.79 -9.04
C PRO A 263 6.55 16.10 -7.73
N VAL A 264 5.55 15.81 -6.91
CA VAL A 264 5.60 14.80 -5.84
C VAL A 264 5.09 13.48 -6.43
N ILE A 265 5.83 12.39 -6.28
CA ILE A 265 5.36 11.09 -6.77
C ILE A 265 4.33 10.51 -5.81
N TRP A 266 3.18 10.11 -6.33
CA TRP A 266 2.27 9.15 -5.70
C TRP A 266 2.63 7.78 -6.25
N ASP A 267 3.28 6.92 -5.47
CA ASP A 267 3.87 5.68 -6.00
C ASP A 267 3.04 4.44 -5.68
N ASN A 268 2.27 3.95 -6.66
CA ASN A 268 1.45 2.73 -6.52
C ASN A 268 2.26 1.43 -6.74
N PHE A 269 3.60 1.47 -6.68
CA PHE A 269 4.46 0.30 -6.95
C PHE A 269 4.20 -0.91 -6.02
N HIS A 270 3.67 -0.65 -4.83
CA HIS A 270 3.31 -1.67 -3.84
C HIS A 270 1.81 -1.75 -3.56
N ALA A 271 0.95 -1.04 -4.31
CA ALA A 271 -0.50 -1.12 -4.14
C ALA A 271 -1.05 -2.46 -4.66
N ASN A 272 -2.01 -3.06 -3.94
CA ASN A 272 -2.68 -4.32 -4.29
C ASN A 272 -4.22 -4.25 -4.33
N ASP A 273 -4.81 -3.07 -4.11
CA ASP A 273 -6.27 -2.86 -4.09
C ASP A 273 -7.00 -3.28 -5.38
N TYR A 274 -6.32 -3.20 -6.51
CA TYR A 274 -6.81 -3.65 -7.82
C TYR A 274 -6.80 -5.18 -8.03
N ASP A 275 -6.16 -5.99 -7.17
CA ASP A 275 -6.17 -7.45 -7.26
C ASP A 275 -5.97 -8.13 -5.89
N GLN A 276 -7.08 -8.59 -5.30
CA GLN A 276 -7.15 -9.25 -3.98
C GLN A 276 -6.36 -10.57 -3.87
N LYS A 277 -5.77 -11.10 -4.95
CA LYS A 277 -4.87 -12.25 -4.90
C LYS A 277 -3.39 -11.87 -4.82
N ARG A 278 -3.06 -10.57 -4.88
CA ARG A 278 -1.68 -10.08 -4.95
C ARG A 278 -1.26 -9.39 -3.66
N LEU A 279 0.03 -9.51 -3.38
CA LEU A 279 0.72 -8.89 -2.25
C LEU A 279 2.15 -8.58 -2.71
N PHE A 280 2.69 -7.45 -2.25
CA PHE A 280 3.98 -6.94 -2.67
C PHE A 280 4.90 -6.70 -1.46
N LEU A 281 5.81 -7.65 -1.26
CA LEU A 281 6.82 -7.73 -0.22
C LEU A 281 8.25 -7.56 -0.79
N GLY A 282 8.39 -7.31 -2.09
CA GLY A 282 9.66 -6.98 -2.73
C GLY A 282 10.15 -5.55 -2.42
N PRO A 283 11.41 -5.22 -2.76
CA PRO A 283 11.99 -3.91 -2.49
C PRO A 283 11.49 -2.83 -3.45
N TYR A 284 11.54 -1.57 -3.03
CA TYR A 284 11.41 -0.42 -3.91
C TYR A 284 12.41 -0.52 -5.07
N LYS A 285 11.94 -0.43 -6.33
CA LYS A 285 12.73 -0.69 -7.55
C LYS A 285 12.22 0.14 -8.73
N GLY A 286 13.07 0.37 -9.74
CA GLY A 286 12.69 1.09 -10.97
C GLY A 286 12.63 2.62 -10.84
N ARG A 287 13.16 3.20 -9.76
CA ARG A 287 13.29 4.65 -9.56
C ARG A 287 14.76 4.94 -9.23
N SER A 288 15.49 5.62 -10.11
CA SER A 288 16.88 5.97 -9.80
C SER A 288 16.93 7.04 -8.70
N THR A 289 17.95 6.97 -7.85
CA THR A 289 18.30 7.98 -6.85
C THR A 289 18.60 9.35 -7.48
N GLU A 290 18.89 9.40 -8.79
CA GLU A 290 18.95 10.62 -9.60
C GLU A 290 17.62 11.38 -9.74
N LEU A 291 16.49 10.75 -9.38
CA LEU A 291 15.19 11.41 -9.32
C LEU A 291 15.04 12.30 -8.07
N ILE A 292 15.73 12.00 -6.97
CA ILE A 292 15.62 12.77 -5.71
C ILE A 292 15.89 14.28 -5.94
N PRO A 293 16.96 14.72 -6.63
CA PRO A 293 17.14 16.14 -6.96
C PRO A 293 16.18 16.70 -8.01
N ARG A 294 15.38 15.87 -8.68
CA ARG A 294 14.42 16.25 -9.74
C ARG A 294 12.96 16.26 -9.27
N LEU A 295 12.66 15.60 -8.15
CA LEU A 295 11.33 15.51 -7.53
C LEU A 295 11.17 16.43 -6.32
N LYS A 296 9.93 16.82 -6.00
CA LYS A 296 9.59 17.49 -4.74
C LYS A 296 9.36 16.49 -3.61
N GLY A 297 9.01 15.25 -3.94
CA GLY A 297 8.84 14.18 -2.98
C GLY A 297 8.48 12.82 -3.58
N VAL A 298 8.35 11.82 -2.72
CA VAL A 298 7.77 10.50 -3.00
C VAL A 298 6.91 10.07 -1.81
N LEU A 299 5.63 9.79 -2.08
CA LEU A 299 4.66 9.19 -1.17
C LEU A 299 4.24 7.84 -1.75
N THR A 300 4.61 6.74 -1.10
CA THR A 300 4.17 5.40 -1.57
C THR A 300 2.73 5.13 -1.15
N ASN A 301 1.94 4.58 -2.06
CA ASN A 301 0.65 3.95 -1.79
C ASN A 301 0.90 2.42 -1.77
N PRO A 302 0.97 1.79 -0.59
CA PRO A 302 1.42 0.41 -0.45
C PRO A 302 0.21 -0.55 -0.39
N ASN A 303 0.41 -1.80 0.06
CA ASN A 303 -0.67 -2.77 0.16
C ASN A 303 -1.74 -2.34 1.19
N CYS A 304 -2.96 -2.82 1.02
CA CYS A 304 -4.05 -2.59 1.99
C CYS A 304 -3.74 -3.19 3.37
N GLU A 305 -3.12 -4.37 3.40
CA GLU A 305 -2.74 -5.10 4.61
C GLU A 305 -1.53 -4.42 5.29
N PHE A 306 -1.80 -3.76 6.43
CA PHE A 306 -0.86 -2.86 7.10
C PHE A 306 0.51 -3.48 7.38
N GLU A 307 0.56 -4.68 7.95
CA GLU A 307 1.81 -5.28 8.39
C GLU A 307 2.68 -5.81 7.23
N SER A 308 2.09 -6.03 6.05
CA SER A 308 2.84 -6.41 4.85
C SER A 308 3.77 -5.28 4.35
N ASN A 309 3.46 -4.03 4.72
CA ASN A 309 4.11 -2.85 4.16
C ASN A 309 5.48 -2.53 4.77
N PHE A 310 5.96 -3.35 5.72
CA PHE A 310 7.26 -3.16 6.36
C PHE A 310 8.39 -3.03 5.33
N VAL A 311 8.47 -3.94 4.36
CA VAL A 311 9.52 -3.91 3.33
C VAL A 311 9.37 -2.71 2.38
N ALA A 312 8.15 -2.43 1.91
CA ALA A 312 7.88 -1.31 1.00
C ALA A 312 8.37 0.03 1.58
N ILE A 313 8.00 0.31 2.83
CA ILE A 313 8.30 1.58 3.50
C ILE A 313 9.77 1.64 3.94
N HIS A 314 10.34 0.54 4.44
CA HIS A 314 11.77 0.47 4.84
C HIS A 314 12.70 0.64 3.64
N THR A 315 12.39 -0.01 2.52
CA THR A 315 13.22 0.07 1.31
C THR A 315 13.09 1.42 0.58
N LEU A 316 11.91 2.07 0.63
CA LEU A 316 11.75 3.48 0.24
C LEU A 316 12.60 4.42 1.10
N ALA A 317 12.59 4.26 2.43
CA ALA A 317 13.42 5.07 3.32
C ALA A 317 14.91 4.87 3.04
N THR A 318 15.32 3.62 2.78
CA THR A 318 16.70 3.27 2.41
C THR A 318 17.11 3.90 1.07
N TRP A 319 16.22 3.89 0.07
CA TRP A 319 16.41 4.60 -1.20
C TRP A 319 16.57 6.11 -1.00
N TYR A 320 15.66 6.75 -0.26
CA TYR A 320 15.70 8.20 0.00
C TYR A 320 17.01 8.62 0.68
N LYS A 321 17.44 7.89 1.72
CA LYS A 321 18.69 8.18 2.46
C LYS A 321 19.96 8.04 1.60
N SER A 322 19.93 7.24 0.54
CA SER A 322 21.12 7.01 -0.31
C SER A 322 21.58 8.24 -1.10
N ASN A 323 20.67 9.16 -1.46
CA ASN A 323 20.99 10.43 -2.11
C ASN A 323 20.14 11.61 -1.57
N MET A 324 19.91 11.64 -0.25
CA MET A 324 19.06 12.67 0.39
C MET A 324 19.55 14.10 0.15
N ASN A 325 20.87 14.28 -0.06
CA ASN A 325 21.48 15.57 -0.37
C ASN A 325 21.27 16.02 -1.83
N GLY A 326 20.69 15.17 -2.69
CA GLY A 326 20.34 15.52 -4.07
C GLY A 326 21.54 15.74 -5.01
N VAL A 327 22.60 14.96 -4.85
CA VAL A 327 23.78 15.05 -5.73
C VAL A 327 23.40 14.50 -7.12
N ARG A 328 23.76 15.22 -8.18
CA ARG A 328 23.60 14.76 -9.57
C ARG A 328 24.88 14.08 -10.05
N LYS A 329 24.75 13.02 -10.86
CA LYS A 329 25.85 12.21 -11.43
C LYS A 329 26.88 13.08 -12.16
N ASP A 330 26.42 14.13 -12.83
CA ASP A 330 27.23 15.18 -13.49
C ASP A 330 28.30 15.83 -12.59
N VAL A 331 28.06 15.87 -11.27
CA VAL A 331 28.93 16.49 -10.25
C VAL A 331 29.83 15.45 -9.56
N VAL A 332 29.46 14.16 -9.60
CA VAL A 332 30.26 13.08 -8.99
C VAL A 332 31.48 12.74 -9.85
N MET A 333 31.35 12.88 -11.18
CA MET A 333 32.38 12.49 -12.16
C MET A 333 33.64 13.38 -12.17
N THR A 334 33.75 14.41 -11.31
CA THR A 334 34.96 15.24 -11.17
C THR A 334 35.87 14.84 -10.01
N ASP A 335 35.37 14.20 -8.95
CA ASP A 335 36.12 14.03 -7.70
C ASP A 335 35.92 12.64 -7.03
N GLY A 336 36.89 11.74 -7.27
CA GLY A 336 37.21 10.63 -6.37
C GLY A 336 36.67 9.24 -6.74
N GLU A 337 37.58 8.26 -6.85
CA GLU A 337 37.24 6.83 -7.01
C GLU A 337 36.98 6.11 -5.66
N ASP A 338 37.06 6.83 -4.53
CA ASP A 338 37.26 6.30 -3.18
C ASP A 338 35.98 5.92 -2.37
N SER A 339 34.83 5.70 -3.03
CA SER A 339 33.62 5.22 -2.35
C SER A 339 33.60 3.69 -2.24
N THR A 340 33.99 3.16 -1.07
CA THR A 340 34.00 1.71 -0.79
C THR A 340 32.63 1.05 -0.96
N VAL A 341 31.54 1.76 -0.66
CA VAL A 341 30.16 1.29 -0.87
C VAL A 341 29.87 1.08 -2.35
N SER A 342 30.30 2.01 -3.21
CA SER A 342 30.11 1.91 -4.66
C SER A 342 30.99 0.83 -5.30
N ILE A 343 32.12 0.48 -4.69
CA ILE A 343 32.94 -0.69 -5.07
C ILE A 343 32.23 -1.99 -4.66
N GLN A 344 31.66 -2.05 -3.44
CA GLN A 344 30.91 -3.20 -2.95
C GLN A 344 29.68 -3.50 -3.84
N ILE A 345 28.91 -2.47 -4.21
CA ILE A 345 27.73 -2.59 -5.09
C ILE A 345 28.12 -3.04 -6.51
N LYS A 346 29.28 -2.62 -7.04
CA LYS A 346 29.78 -3.14 -8.32
C LYS A 346 30.08 -4.65 -8.25
N LEU A 347 30.85 -5.07 -7.25
CA LEU A 347 31.28 -6.46 -7.07
C LEU A 347 30.12 -7.45 -6.86
N GLU A 348 29.00 -7.04 -6.26
CA GLU A 348 27.82 -7.90 -6.10
C GLU A 348 26.97 -8.02 -7.38
N ASN A 349 27.13 -7.13 -8.38
CA ASN A 349 26.35 -7.12 -9.63
C ASN A 349 27.06 -7.74 -10.85
N GLU A 350 28.35 -8.08 -10.77
CA GLU A 350 29.11 -8.73 -11.86
C GLU A 350 28.62 -10.16 -12.24
N GLY A 351 27.50 -10.62 -11.67
CA GLY A 351 26.90 -11.94 -11.91
C GLY A 351 25.53 -11.95 -12.62
N SER A 352 25.03 -10.81 -13.13
CA SER A 352 23.72 -10.72 -13.78
C SER A 352 23.74 -10.02 -15.15
N ASP A 353 23.30 -10.72 -16.20
CA ASP A 353 23.25 -10.27 -17.60
C ASP A 353 22.19 -9.17 -17.92
N GLU A 354 21.76 -8.36 -16.95
CA GLU A 354 20.78 -7.27 -17.19
C GLU A 354 21.49 -5.90 -17.33
N GLU A 355 21.68 -5.44 -18.57
CA GLU A 355 22.16 -4.09 -18.92
C GLU A 355 21.13 -2.99 -18.59
N LEU A 356 20.84 -2.81 -17.31
CA LEU A 356 20.19 -1.61 -16.77
C LEU A 356 21.26 -0.75 -16.08
N GLU A 357 21.22 0.57 -16.30
CA GLU A 357 22.14 1.51 -15.63
C GLU A 357 22.06 1.34 -14.11
N THR A 358 23.09 0.72 -13.54
CA THR A 358 23.04 0.22 -12.17
C THR A 358 23.19 1.39 -11.20
N ASP A 359 22.20 1.60 -10.34
CA ASP A 359 22.21 2.71 -9.39
C ASP A 359 23.33 2.52 -8.37
N MET A 360 24.39 3.32 -8.50
CA MET A 360 25.62 3.19 -7.70
C MET A 360 25.46 3.56 -6.21
N LEU A 361 24.28 4.06 -5.82
CA LEU A 361 23.95 4.44 -4.45
C LEU A 361 22.91 3.51 -3.80
N TYR A 362 22.11 2.79 -4.59
CA TYR A 362 21.01 1.96 -4.10
C TYR A 362 20.90 0.59 -4.79
N SER A 363 21.14 -0.49 -4.03
CA SER A 363 20.84 -1.87 -4.43
C SER A 363 19.49 -2.32 -3.84
N PRO A 364 18.47 -2.64 -4.66
CA PRO A 364 17.19 -3.19 -4.17
C PRO A 364 17.37 -4.51 -3.39
N GLN A 365 18.31 -5.37 -3.81
CA GLN A 365 18.59 -6.66 -3.17
C GLN A 365 19.21 -6.49 -1.78
N LEU A 366 20.15 -5.54 -1.63
CA LEU A 366 20.73 -5.20 -0.34
C LEU A 366 19.69 -4.55 0.59
N ALA A 367 18.88 -3.63 0.04
CA ALA A 367 17.80 -2.99 0.78
C ALA A 367 16.75 -4.01 1.27
N LEU A 368 16.35 -4.97 0.41
CA LEU A 368 15.47 -6.09 0.78
C LEU A 368 16.07 -6.90 1.94
N LYS A 369 17.35 -7.28 1.84
CA LYS A 369 18.03 -8.07 2.88
C LYS A 369 18.05 -7.34 4.22
N LEU A 370 18.32 -6.03 4.21
CA LEU A 370 18.26 -5.19 5.42
C LEU A 370 16.84 -5.15 6.00
N ALA A 371 15.83 -4.87 5.16
CA ALA A 371 14.43 -4.80 5.57
C ALA A 371 13.92 -6.12 6.17
N LEU A 372 14.19 -7.27 5.53
CA LEU A 372 13.77 -8.59 6.02
C LEU A 372 14.52 -8.99 7.32
N THR A 373 15.79 -8.62 7.45
CA THR A 373 16.57 -8.85 8.69
C THR A 373 16.01 -8.05 9.86
N GLU A 374 15.57 -6.81 9.62
CA GLU A 374 14.90 -5.98 10.64
C GLU A 374 13.48 -6.48 10.94
N TRP A 375 12.71 -6.86 9.91
CA TRP A 375 11.33 -7.34 10.04
C TRP A 375 11.23 -8.62 10.86
N LEU A 376 12.20 -9.53 10.74
CA LEU A 376 12.27 -10.79 11.50
C LEU A 376 12.15 -10.57 13.02
N GLY A 377 12.64 -9.44 13.54
CA GLY A 377 12.52 -9.07 14.95
C GLY A 377 11.09 -8.82 15.42
N GLU A 378 10.18 -8.41 14.53
CA GLU A 378 8.80 -8.08 14.88
C GLU A 378 7.88 -9.33 14.97
N PHE A 379 8.28 -10.48 14.40
CA PHE A 379 7.48 -11.72 14.40
C PHE A 379 7.44 -12.40 15.78
N GLY A 380 8.54 -12.31 16.53
CA GLY A 380 8.69 -12.87 17.89
C GLY A 380 8.24 -11.94 19.02
N VAL A 381 7.57 -10.83 18.70
CA VAL A 381 7.06 -9.86 19.68
C VAL A 381 5.53 -9.93 19.73
N PRO A 382 4.93 -10.46 20.83
CA PRO A 382 3.48 -10.45 21.00
C PRO A 382 2.92 -9.02 20.94
N HIS A 383 2.12 -8.71 19.92
CA HIS A 383 1.65 -7.34 19.69
C HIS A 383 0.58 -6.92 20.70
N GLN A 384 0.87 -5.88 21.49
CA GLN A 384 0.01 -5.39 22.58
C GLN A 384 -1.05 -4.36 22.12
N TYR A 385 -1.78 -4.65 21.05
CA TYR A 385 -3.01 -3.91 20.80
C TYR A 385 -4.09 -4.38 21.78
N ASN A 386 -4.58 -3.46 22.62
CA ASN A 386 -5.72 -3.67 23.52
C ASN A 386 -7.01 -3.87 22.71
N SER A 387 -7.20 -5.09 22.19
CA SER A 387 -8.36 -5.48 21.41
C SER A 387 -9.62 -5.46 22.28
N ARG A 388 -10.29 -4.31 22.30
CA ARG A 388 -11.63 -4.05 22.87
C ARG A 388 -11.88 -4.70 24.23
N GLN A 389 -11.87 -3.87 25.28
CA GLN A 389 -12.84 -4.10 26.35
C GLN A 389 -14.24 -4.08 25.74
N VAL A 390 -14.82 -5.27 25.53
CA VAL A 390 -16.27 -5.40 25.42
C VAL A 390 -16.84 -4.82 26.70
N PRO A 391 -17.79 -3.86 26.64
CA PRO A 391 -18.40 -3.31 27.85
C PRO A 391 -19.28 -4.38 28.50
N GLN A 392 -18.67 -5.26 29.29
CA GLN A 392 -19.39 -6.05 30.27
C GLN A 392 -20.10 -5.06 31.19
N SER A 393 -21.43 -5.07 31.15
CA SER A 393 -22.28 -4.22 31.97
C SER A 393 -22.21 -4.67 33.43
N GLY A 394 -21.13 -4.30 34.11
CA GLY A 394 -20.89 -4.60 35.52
C GLY A 394 -21.96 -3.96 36.39
N SER A 395 -22.97 -4.75 36.74
CA SER A 395 -24.14 -4.31 37.51
C SER A 395 -23.75 -3.93 38.95
N LYS A 396 -23.53 -2.63 39.19
CA LYS A 396 -23.38 -2.09 40.54
C LYS A 396 -24.73 -2.09 41.25
N SER A 397 -24.94 -3.09 42.11
CA SER A 397 -26.15 -3.21 42.93
C SER A 397 -26.26 -2.08 43.95
N THR A 398 -27.31 -1.26 43.82
CA THR A 398 -27.88 -0.48 44.92
C THR A 398 -29.39 -0.70 44.93
N ALA A 399 -29.89 -1.45 45.91
CA ALA A 399 -31.28 -1.90 45.94
C ALA A 399 -32.19 -0.92 46.71
N ILE A 400 -33.26 -0.48 46.05
CA ILE A 400 -34.52 0.02 46.66
C ILE A 400 -35.68 -0.60 45.84
N ASP A 401 -36.81 -0.85 46.49
CA ASP A 401 -37.70 -1.96 46.12
C ASP A 401 -38.92 -1.59 45.25
N VAL A 402 -39.29 -2.53 44.36
CA VAL A 402 -40.63 -2.84 43.81
C VAL A 402 -41.61 -1.71 43.41
N THR A 403 -42.02 -1.73 42.13
CA THR A 403 -43.42 -2.07 41.72
C THR A 403 -43.42 -2.66 40.30
N SER A 404 -44.24 -3.68 40.06
CA SER A 404 -44.27 -4.48 38.82
C SER A 404 -45.33 -4.02 37.80
N MET A 405 -45.00 -4.10 36.51
CA MET A 405 -45.93 -4.32 35.39
C MET A 405 -45.23 -5.11 34.26
N SER A 406 -46.00 -5.84 33.46
CA SER A 406 -45.51 -6.92 32.58
C SER A 406 -45.57 -6.61 31.07
N ALA A 407 -44.64 -7.20 30.32
CA ALA A 407 -44.63 -7.27 28.85
C ALA A 407 -44.00 -8.62 28.39
N PRO A 408 -44.33 -9.13 27.18
CA PRO A 408 -44.10 -10.54 26.82
C PRO A 408 -42.74 -10.85 26.17
N ILE A 409 -42.39 -12.14 26.16
CA ILE A 409 -41.19 -12.71 25.53
C ILE A 409 -41.41 -12.88 24.02
N LEU A 410 -40.40 -12.55 23.22
CA LEU A 410 -40.29 -12.91 21.81
C LEU A 410 -38.86 -13.35 21.49
N CYS A 411 -38.68 -14.65 21.19
CA CYS A 411 -37.40 -15.18 20.75
C CYS A 411 -37.18 -14.84 19.27
N SER A 412 -35.99 -14.35 18.91
CA SER A 412 -35.57 -14.16 17.52
C SER A 412 -34.14 -14.66 17.35
N SER A 413 -33.96 -15.66 16.49
CA SER A 413 -32.66 -16.22 16.13
C SER A 413 -32.09 -15.48 14.92
N THR A 414 -31.03 -14.70 15.13
CA THR A 414 -30.38 -13.93 14.06
C THR A 414 -29.55 -14.85 13.17
N SER A 415 -30.05 -15.16 11.96
CA SER A 415 -29.26 -15.80 10.91
C SER A 415 -28.48 -14.74 10.13
N LEU A 416 -27.19 -14.99 9.88
CA LEU A 416 -26.37 -14.12 9.02
C LEU A 416 -26.58 -14.51 7.55
N THR A 417 -27.17 -13.61 6.77
CA THR A 417 -27.35 -13.77 5.32
C THR A 417 -26.51 -12.73 4.58
N THR A 418 -25.36 -13.13 4.07
CA THR A 418 -24.52 -12.28 3.20
C THR A 418 -25.15 -12.18 1.81
N VAL A 419 -25.67 -10.98 1.48
CA VAL A 419 -26.18 -10.68 0.14
C VAL A 419 -25.01 -10.28 -0.75
N PHE A 420 -24.75 -11.06 -1.80
CA PHE A 420 -23.75 -10.76 -2.82
C PHE A 420 -24.35 -9.78 -3.85
N GLN A 421 -23.75 -8.61 -4.02
CA GLN A 421 -24.09 -7.67 -5.10
C GLN A 421 -22.86 -7.43 -5.96
N GLN A 422 -23.03 -7.55 -7.29
CA GLN A 422 -21.96 -7.27 -8.25
C GLN A 422 -21.79 -5.76 -8.45
N PRO A 423 -20.56 -5.23 -8.56
CA PRO A 423 -20.33 -3.86 -8.98
C PRO A 423 -20.69 -3.70 -10.47
N ILE A 424 -21.34 -2.59 -10.81
CA ILE A 424 -21.69 -2.26 -12.20
C ILE A 424 -20.46 -1.66 -12.88
N MET A 425 -19.76 -2.47 -13.68
CA MET A 425 -18.69 -1.97 -14.56
C MET A 425 -19.28 -1.35 -15.83
N SER A 426 -18.83 -0.15 -16.19
CA SER A 426 -19.07 0.46 -17.49
C SER A 426 -18.18 -0.17 -18.56
N SER A 427 -18.77 -0.68 -19.63
CA SER A 427 -18.06 -1.35 -20.72
C SER A 427 -17.28 -0.39 -21.60
N SER A 428 -15.96 -0.36 -21.44
CA SER A 428 -15.05 0.37 -22.33
C SER A 428 -14.81 -0.42 -23.62
N ILE A 429 -15.21 0.13 -24.76
CA ILE A 429 -15.05 -0.50 -26.08
C ILE A 429 -13.68 -0.13 -26.66
N PHE A 430 -12.82 -1.12 -26.86
CA PHE A 430 -11.65 -0.99 -27.73
C PHE A 430 -12.03 -1.32 -29.18
N PRO A 431 -11.64 -0.51 -30.18
CA PRO A 431 -11.81 -0.84 -31.58
C PRO A 431 -10.64 -1.74 -32.06
N GLU A 432 -10.93 -2.99 -32.43
CA GLU A 432 -10.01 -3.82 -33.21
C GLU A 432 -10.08 -3.47 -34.71
N ALA A 433 -9.01 -3.79 -35.44
CA ALA A 433 -8.77 -3.31 -36.81
C ALA A 433 -9.45 -4.16 -37.91
N GLU A 434 -9.73 -3.52 -39.04
CA GLU A 434 -10.39 -4.14 -40.21
C GLU A 434 -9.49 -5.15 -40.95
N THR A 435 -10.03 -6.33 -41.24
CA THR A 435 -9.66 -7.15 -42.41
C THR A 435 -10.91 -7.84 -42.98
N ASP A 436 -11.13 -7.72 -44.28
CA ASP A 436 -12.32 -8.17 -45.03
C ASP A 436 -11.90 -9.16 -46.16
N PRO A 437 -12.78 -9.79 -46.98
CA PRO A 437 -13.35 -11.09 -46.65
C PRO A 437 -13.21 -12.14 -47.78
N GLU A 438 -13.66 -13.39 -47.54
CA GLU A 438 -14.12 -14.29 -48.61
C GLU A 438 -15.44 -14.99 -48.25
N GLU A 439 -16.32 -15.19 -49.25
CA GLU A 439 -17.68 -15.70 -49.07
C GLU A 439 -17.79 -17.24 -49.16
N LYS A 440 -18.82 -17.83 -48.49
CA LYS A 440 -19.92 -18.48 -49.23
C LYS A 440 -21.18 -18.85 -48.41
N ASN A 441 -22.29 -18.29 -48.89
CA ASN A 441 -23.70 -18.68 -48.75
C ASN A 441 -24.02 -20.14 -48.32
N VAL A 442 -25.00 -20.30 -47.41
CA VAL A 442 -26.39 -20.75 -47.71
C VAL A 442 -27.34 -20.16 -46.63
N ALA A 443 -28.61 -19.91 -46.97
CA ALA A 443 -29.68 -19.41 -46.09
C ALA A 443 -31.02 -20.10 -46.43
N PRO A 444 -32.18 -19.73 -45.83
CA PRO A 444 -32.55 -19.76 -44.40
C PRO A 444 -33.85 -20.59 -44.18
N ILE A 445 -34.40 -20.66 -42.95
CA ILE A 445 -35.87 -20.71 -42.71
C ILE A 445 -36.25 -20.40 -41.24
N LEU A 446 -37.51 -19.96 -41.10
CA LEU A 446 -38.27 -19.40 -39.97
C LEU A 446 -38.11 -19.99 -38.54
N ALA A 447 -38.62 -19.23 -37.56
CA ALA A 447 -38.65 -19.54 -36.12
C ALA A 447 -40.07 -19.88 -35.62
N ASP A 448 -40.18 -20.39 -34.37
CA ASP A 448 -41.36 -20.17 -33.53
C ASP A 448 -41.06 -20.27 -32.02
N LYS A 449 -42.00 -19.83 -31.16
CA LYS A 449 -41.86 -19.77 -29.68
C LYS A 449 -42.59 -20.90 -28.94
N ILE A 450 -42.02 -21.41 -27.84
CA ILE A 450 -42.77 -21.92 -26.67
C ILE A 450 -42.08 -21.45 -25.37
N THR A 451 -42.87 -21.18 -24.32
CA THR A 451 -42.46 -20.87 -22.95
C THR A 451 -42.96 -21.98 -22.03
N GLU A 452 -42.21 -22.39 -21.00
CA GLU A 452 -42.75 -23.30 -19.97
C GLU A 452 -42.13 -23.06 -18.58
N ASP A 453 -42.98 -23.00 -17.55
CA ASP A 453 -42.62 -22.86 -16.13
C ASP A 453 -42.50 -24.24 -15.47
N LEU A 454 -41.62 -24.39 -14.47
CA LEU A 454 -41.61 -25.54 -13.56
C LEU A 454 -41.54 -25.10 -12.09
N LYS A 455 -42.32 -25.79 -11.25
CA LYS A 455 -42.36 -25.61 -9.78
C LYS A 455 -41.90 -26.91 -9.07
N PRO A 456 -41.39 -26.82 -7.83
CA PRO A 456 -40.95 -27.98 -7.07
C PRO A 456 -42.13 -28.85 -6.59
N MET A 457 -41.81 -30.07 -6.14
CA MET A 457 -42.76 -31.12 -5.77
C MET A 457 -42.49 -31.60 -4.33
N ASP A 458 -43.51 -31.56 -3.47
CA ASP A 458 -43.49 -32.15 -2.14
C ASP A 458 -43.77 -33.66 -2.17
N THR A 459 -43.31 -34.39 -1.15
CA THR A 459 -43.69 -35.80 -0.91
C THR A 459 -43.86 -36.06 0.59
N ASP A 460 -44.98 -36.70 0.95
CA ASP A 460 -45.40 -36.95 2.33
C ASP A 460 -45.10 -38.39 2.81
N LYS A 461 -45.53 -38.71 4.03
CA LYS A 461 -45.35 -40.00 4.75
C LYS A 461 -46.16 -41.17 4.13
N GLU A 462 -46.16 -42.45 4.58
CA GLU A 462 -45.87 -43.04 5.90
C GLU A 462 -45.68 -44.59 5.87
N SER A 463 -45.28 -45.19 7.00
CA SER A 463 -45.28 -46.64 7.37
C SER A 463 -44.23 -47.58 6.71
N GLY A 464 -43.72 -48.65 7.37
CA GLY A 464 -43.73 -49.00 8.81
C GLY A 464 -43.84 -50.51 9.13
N VAL A 465 -42.74 -51.18 9.54
CA VAL A 465 -42.70 -52.54 10.15
C VAL A 465 -41.53 -52.65 11.17
N GLU A 466 -41.71 -53.41 12.27
CA GLU A 466 -40.75 -53.55 13.40
C GLU A 466 -39.71 -54.68 13.26
N SER A 467 -38.63 -54.62 14.06
CA SER A 467 -37.99 -55.79 14.71
C SER A 467 -37.20 -55.39 15.97
N LYS A 468 -37.18 -56.25 16.99
CA LYS A 468 -36.56 -56.08 18.35
C LYS A 468 -35.11 -56.60 18.37
N SER A 469 -34.23 -56.46 19.39
CA SER A 469 -34.21 -55.92 20.78
C SER A 469 -32.75 -55.41 21.07
N THR A 470 -32.26 -54.95 22.24
CA THR A 470 -32.55 -55.18 23.68
C THR A 470 -31.95 -54.04 24.55
N GLU A 471 -32.46 -53.80 25.77
CA GLU A 471 -31.93 -52.83 26.76
C GLU A 471 -31.38 -53.50 28.04
N GLU A 472 -30.35 -52.89 28.64
CA GLU A 472 -30.06 -52.77 30.10
C GLU A 472 -29.34 -51.39 30.25
N SER A 473 -29.65 -50.43 31.14
CA SER A 473 -30.10 -50.40 32.55
C SER A 473 -28.97 -50.75 33.54
N ILE A 474 -28.65 -49.96 34.58
CA ILE A 474 -29.18 -48.67 35.09
C ILE A 474 -28.04 -47.97 35.90
N GLN A 475 -27.97 -46.65 36.18
CA GLN A 475 -28.71 -45.90 37.22
C GLN A 475 -28.18 -44.43 37.28
N GLU A 476 -28.99 -43.47 37.74
CA GLU A 476 -28.52 -42.16 38.25
C GLU A 476 -28.53 -42.16 39.80
N ASP A 477 -27.63 -41.40 40.44
CA ASP A 477 -27.76 -41.02 41.85
C ASP A 477 -27.31 -39.55 42.04
N SER A 478 -27.83 -38.90 43.09
CA SER A 478 -27.84 -37.45 43.24
C SER A 478 -27.28 -37.01 44.60
N GLY A 479 -26.08 -36.42 44.58
CA GLY A 479 -25.41 -35.85 45.76
C GLY A 479 -25.07 -34.39 45.55
N SER A 480 -25.69 -33.50 46.32
CA SER A 480 -25.36 -32.08 46.35
C SER A 480 -24.29 -31.80 47.39
N ASP A 481 -23.18 -31.19 46.99
CA ASP A 481 -22.25 -30.51 47.92
C ASP A 481 -21.80 -29.18 47.33
N ILE A 482 -21.66 -28.17 48.18
CA ILE A 482 -21.28 -26.80 47.83
C ILE A 482 -20.07 -26.39 48.66
N ALA A 483 -19.08 -25.78 47.99
CA ALA A 483 -18.05 -24.83 48.46
C ALA A 483 -16.60 -25.29 48.22
N PRO A 484 -15.62 -24.36 48.17
CA PRO A 484 -15.72 -22.91 47.98
C PRO A 484 -14.93 -22.40 46.76
N MET A 485 -15.14 -21.14 46.37
CA MET A 485 -14.09 -20.39 45.67
C MET A 485 -12.92 -20.16 46.63
N GLN A 486 -11.69 -20.38 46.18
CA GLN A 486 -10.49 -19.81 46.80
C GLN A 486 -9.74 -18.99 45.76
N THR A 487 -9.52 -17.71 46.08
CA THR A 487 -8.48 -16.90 45.45
C THR A 487 -7.19 -17.10 46.25
N ASP A 488 -6.06 -17.27 45.56
CA ASP A 488 -4.90 -16.36 45.66
C ASP A 488 -3.64 -17.01 45.05
N ASP A 489 -2.89 -16.18 44.32
CA ASP A 489 -1.44 -16.20 44.10
C ASP A 489 -0.65 -17.49 44.39
N GLN A 490 -0.57 -18.39 43.41
CA GLN A 490 0.73 -18.88 42.88
C GLN A 490 0.58 -19.68 41.58
N LEU A 491 0.95 -19.05 40.46
CA LEU A 491 1.33 -19.75 39.23
C LEU A 491 2.75 -19.34 38.83
N LYS A 492 3.73 -19.98 39.47
CA LYS A 492 4.95 -20.34 38.73
C LYS A 492 4.51 -21.37 37.71
N GLN A 493 4.64 -21.04 36.43
CA GLN A 493 4.22 -21.90 35.34
C GLN A 493 5.27 -23.01 35.17
N ASP A 494 5.12 -24.10 35.92
CA ASP A 494 5.97 -25.28 35.77
C ASP A 494 5.83 -25.81 34.33
N VAL A 495 6.92 -25.69 33.57
CA VAL A 495 6.96 -26.10 32.17
C VAL A 495 6.84 -27.61 32.11
N PHE A 496 5.76 -28.11 31.49
CA PHE A 496 5.54 -29.54 31.33
C PHE A 496 6.66 -30.16 30.49
N VAL A 497 7.50 -31.00 31.12
CA VAL A 497 8.54 -31.77 30.43
C VAL A 497 8.03 -33.20 30.24
N PRO A 498 7.71 -33.63 29.00
CA PRO A 498 7.22 -34.98 28.75
C PRO A 498 8.27 -36.04 29.09
N GLY A 499 7.82 -37.15 29.67
CA GLY A 499 8.65 -38.32 29.95
C GLY A 499 9.18 -39.01 28.68
N PRO A 500 10.22 -39.86 28.80
CA PRO A 500 10.89 -40.47 27.63
C PRO A 500 10.03 -41.41 26.78
N ASN A 501 8.86 -41.82 27.29
CA ASN A 501 7.87 -42.65 26.57
C ASN A 501 6.58 -41.86 26.23
N GLU A 502 6.51 -40.58 26.55
CA GLU A 502 5.34 -39.74 26.28
C GLU A 502 5.47 -39.06 24.92
N LYS A 503 4.33 -38.63 24.35
CA LYS A 503 4.34 -37.87 23.10
C LYS A 503 5.01 -36.52 23.35
N GLN A 504 6.15 -36.27 22.70
CA GLN A 504 6.85 -34.99 22.80
C GLN A 504 5.91 -33.82 22.53
N LEU A 505 6.06 -32.75 23.31
CA LEU A 505 5.36 -31.49 23.05
C LEU A 505 5.74 -31.00 21.65
N PHE A 506 4.76 -30.46 20.93
CA PHE A 506 5.04 -29.73 19.70
C PHE A 506 5.71 -28.40 20.07
N ILE A 507 7.03 -28.36 19.97
CA ILE A 507 7.81 -27.12 20.01
C ILE A 507 7.84 -26.61 18.56
N PRO A 508 7.20 -25.47 18.23
CA PRO A 508 7.30 -24.90 16.89
C PRO A 508 8.75 -24.47 16.61
N GLU A 509 9.22 -24.76 15.40
CA GLU A 509 10.49 -24.20 14.93
C GLU A 509 10.37 -22.66 14.80
N PRO A 510 11.39 -21.89 15.21
CA PRO A 510 11.37 -20.44 15.05
C PRO A 510 11.43 -20.06 13.56
N LEU A 511 10.76 -18.97 13.19
CA LEU A 511 10.82 -18.40 11.85
C LEU A 511 12.26 -17.97 11.51
N THR A 512 12.68 -18.21 10.27
CA THR A 512 14.04 -17.93 9.80
C THR A 512 14.10 -16.73 8.85
N LEU A 513 15.30 -16.20 8.57
CA LEU A 513 15.47 -15.19 7.52
C LEU A 513 15.23 -15.80 6.13
N GLU A 514 15.58 -17.07 5.95
CA GLU A 514 15.36 -17.86 4.74
C GLU A 514 13.86 -18.01 4.41
N ASP A 515 13.02 -18.17 5.44
CA ASP A 515 11.55 -18.14 5.32
C ASP A 515 11.05 -16.79 4.83
N LEU A 516 11.54 -15.68 5.40
CA LEU A 516 11.13 -14.34 4.99
C LEU A 516 11.61 -13.98 3.58
N CYS A 517 12.81 -14.41 3.19
CA CYS A 517 13.27 -14.31 1.81
C CYS A 517 12.39 -15.13 0.86
N LEU A 518 12.04 -16.38 1.22
CA LEU A 518 11.15 -17.21 0.40
C LEU A 518 9.75 -16.59 0.27
N LEU A 519 9.19 -16.05 1.37
CA LEU A 519 7.92 -15.35 1.40
C LEU A 519 7.94 -14.11 0.48
N ALA A 520 8.97 -13.28 0.59
CA ALA A 520 9.14 -12.08 -0.24
C ALA A 520 9.35 -12.41 -1.72
N GLU A 521 10.08 -13.50 -2.03
CA GLU A 521 10.30 -13.93 -3.42
C GLU A 521 9.03 -14.50 -4.07
N LEU A 522 8.13 -15.12 -3.30
CA LEU A 522 6.80 -15.54 -3.78
C LEU A 522 5.89 -14.34 -4.06
N PHE A 523 5.83 -13.38 -3.13
CA PHE A 523 4.99 -12.18 -3.20
C PHE A 523 5.83 -10.93 -3.49
N TYR A 524 6.50 -10.92 -4.65
CA TYR A 524 7.58 -9.96 -4.92
C TYR A 524 7.08 -8.58 -5.39
N LEU A 525 6.90 -8.37 -6.70
CA LEU A 525 6.65 -7.05 -7.30
C LEU A 525 5.55 -7.07 -8.38
N PRO A 526 4.95 -5.93 -8.76
CA PRO A 526 3.85 -5.89 -9.74
C PRO A 526 4.19 -6.43 -11.14
N TYR A 527 5.48 -6.50 -11.50
CA TYR A 527 5.97 -6.92 -12.82
C TYR A 527 7.03 -8.04 -12.78
N GLU A 528 7.32 -8.60 -11.60
CA GLU A 528 8.49 -9.47 -11.39
C GLU A 528 8.22 -10.42 -10.21
N HIS A 529 8.57 -11.70 -10.36
CA HIS A 529 8.62 -12.68 -9.27
C HIS A 529 10.05 -12.83 -8.79
N GLY A 530 10.25 -13.11 -7.50
CA GLY A 530 11.59 -13.31 -6.96
C GLY A 530 12.27 -14.58 -7.52
N PRO A 531 13.62 -14.68 -7.42
CA PRO A 531 14.39 -15.74 -8.07
C PRO A 531 13.90 -17.17 -7.79
N LYS A 532 13.62 -17.53 -6.53
CA LYS A 532 13.09 -18.86 -6.15
C LYS A 532 11.72 -19.13 -6.75
N ALA A 533 10.80 -18.17 -6.74
CA ALA A 533 9.46 -18.34 -7.31
C ALA A 533 9.52 -18.54 -8.83
N MET A 534 10.37 -17.76 -9.51
CA MET A 534 10.67 -17.92 -10.93
C MET A 534 11.35 -19.27 -11.23
N GLN A 535 12.25 -19.74 -10.36
CA GLN A 535 12.88 -21.07 -10.46
C GLN A 535 11.85 -22.20 -10.32
N MET A 536 10.98 -22.14 -9.29
CA MET A 536 9.91 -23.12 -9.09
C MET A 536 8.96 -23.17 -10.29
N LEU A 537 8.59 -22.02 -10.87
CA LEU A 537 7.75 -21.97 -12.05
C LEU A 537 8.45 -22.54 -13.31
N LYS A 538 9.76 -22.32 -13.47
CA LYS A 538 10.57 -22.90 -14.55
C LYS A 538 10.69 -24.42 -14.41
N GLU A 539 11.03 -24.93 -13.22
CA GLU A 539 11.12 -26.37 -12.96
C GLU A 539 9.77 -27.07 -13.14
N PHE A 540 8.68 -26.51 -12.62
CA PHE A 540 7.34 -27.07 -12.80
C PHE A 540 6.94 -27.20 -14.28
N ASN A 541 7.19 -26.15 -15.07
CA ASN A 541 6.90 -26.18 -16.51
C ASN A 541 7.78 -27.20 -17.25
N TRP A 542 9.07 -27.32 -16.91
CA TRP A 542 9.94 -28.33 -17.50
C TRP A 542 9.50 -29.75 -17.13
N LEU A 543 9.16 -30.01 -15.87
CA LEU A 543 8.69 -31.32 -15.39
C LEU A 543 7.38 -31.73 -16.08
N ARG A 544 6.44 -30.78 -16.21
CA ARG A 544 5.18 -30.98 -16.94
C ARG A 544 5.43 -31.32 -18.42
N ALA A 545 6.29 -30.57 -19.11
CA ALA A 545 6.61 -30.78 -20.52
C ALA A 545 7.32 -32.13 -20.79
N ASN A 546 8.23 -32.54 -19.91
CA ASN A 546 9.03 -33.77 -20.07
C ASN A 546 8.40 -35.01 -19.42
N SER A 547 7.21 -34.90 -18.82
CA SER A 547 6.46 -36.01 -18.19
C SER A 547 6.20 -37.22 -19.11
N SER A 548 6.24 -37.03 -20.44
CA SER A 548 6.15 -38.10 -21.42
C SER A 548 7.28 -39.15 -21.31
N VAL A 549 8.45 -38.77 -20.77
CA VAL A 549 9.61 -39.64 -20.57
C VAL A 549 9.35 -40.71 -19.51
N VAL A 550 8.64 -40.36 -18.42
CA VAL A 550 8.31 -41.26 -17.31
C VAL A 550 7.00 -42.04 -17.53
N SER A 551 6.16 -41.60 -18.45
CA SER A 551 4.86 -42.23 -18.77
C SER A 551 4.96 -43.69 -19.23
N VAL A 552 3.99 -44.53 -18.84
CA VAL A 552 3.80 -45.92 -19.30
C VAL A 552 3.85 -46.06 -20.82
N ASN A 553 3.36 -45.05 -21.55
CA ASN A 553 3.26 -45.08 -23.01
C ASN A 553 4.61 -44.86 -23.73
N CYS A 554 5.70 -44.58 -22.99
CA CYS A 554 7.03 -44.36 -23.55
C CYS A 554 7.66 -45.69 -24.01
N LYS A 555 7.61 -45.96 -25.33
CA LYS A 555 8.07 -47.23 -25.95
C LYS A 555 9.59 -47.45 -25.94
N ARG A 556 10.37 -46.45 -25.54
CA ARG A 556 11.82 -46.53 -25.29
C ARG A 556 12.15 -45.61 -24.12
N LYS A 557 12.20 -46.14 -22.90
CA LYS A 557 12.70 -45.38 -21.75
C LYS A 557 14.18 -45.10 -21.96
N ASP A 558 14.51 -43.82 -22.02
CA ASP A 558 15.88 -43.30 -22.08
C ASP A 558 16.32 -43.06 -20.62
N ASN A 559 17.11 -43.98 -20.07
CA ASN A 559 17.38 -44.03 -18.62
C ASN A 559 17.97 -42.71 -18.09
N GLU A 560 18.86 -42.07 -18.85
CA GLU A 560 19.49 -40.80 -18.49
C GLU A 560 18.44 -39.67 -18.34
N LYS A 561 17.45 -39.63 -19.22
CA LYS A 561 16.34 -38.66 -19.16
C LYS A 561 15.30 -38.99 -18.09
N VAL A 562 15.11 -40.28 -17.77
CA VAL A 562 14.28 -40.70 -16.62
C VAL A 562 14.95 -40.26 -15.31
N GLU A 563 16.26 -40.46 -15.19
CA GLU A 563 17.05 -40.06 -14.02
C GLU A 563 17.14 -38.53 -13.87
N GLU A 564 17.31 -37.77 -14.97
CA GLU A 564 17.20 -36.30 -14.95
C GLU A 564 15.81 -35.86 -14.44
N TRP A 565 14.73 -36.42 -14.99
CA TRP A 565 13.37 -36.06 -14.61
C TRP A 565 13.10 -36.37 -13.13
N GLN A 566 13.49 -37.55 -12.65
CA GLN A 566 13.34 -37.93 -11.24
C GLN A 566 14.17 -37.04 -10.30
N THR A 567 15.40 -36.72 -10.68
CA THR A 567 16.29 -35.84 -9.91
C THR A 567 15.72 -34.41 -9.79
N ARG A 568 15.15 -33.89 -10.88
CA ARG A 568 14.52 -32.56 -10.90
C ARG A 568 13.16 -32.54 -10.19
N ALA A 569 12.38 -33.62 -10.31
CA ALA A 569 11.14 -33.80 -9.57
C ALA A 569 11.41 -33.76 -8.05
N HIS A 570 12.42 -34.50 -7.57
CA HIS A 570 12.78 -34.52 -6.16
C HIS A 570 13.15 -33.12 -5.63
N LYS A 571 14.04 -32.40 -6.34
CA LYS A 571 14.41 -31.01 -6.00
C LYS A 571 13.21 -30.05 -6.01
N PHE A 572 12.28 -30.24 -6.95
CA PHE A 572 11.04 -29.47 -6.98
C PHE A 572 10.13 -29.78 -5.78
N GLU A 573 10.04 -31.04 -5.36
CA GLU A 573 9.32 -31.42 -4.15
C GLU A 573 9.95 -30.81 -2.88
N GLU A 574 11.27 -30.70 -2.79
CA GLU A 574 11.98 -30.02 -1.69
C GLU A 574 11.65 -28.51 -1.64
N MET A 575 11.59 -27.84 -2.80
CA MET A 575 11.15 -26.44 -2.89
C MET A 575 9.69 -26.28 -2.42
N CYS A 576 8.77 -27.18 -2.82
CA CYS A 576 7.39 -27.18 -2.34
C CYS A 576 7.29 -27.47 -0.83
N CYS A 577 8.10 -28.39 -0.28
CA CYS A 577 8.19 -28.62 1.16
C CYS A 577 8.64 -27.36 1.91
N SER A 578 9.59 -26.61 1.35
CA SER A 578 10.12 -25.39 1.96
C SER A 578 9.01 -24.35 2.19
N VAL A 579 8.10 -24.15 1.22
CA VAL A 579 6.95 -23.23 1.38
C VAL A 579 5.92 -23.76 2.40
N ILE A 580 5.73 -25.09 2.48
CA ILE A 580 4.85 -25.71 3.49
C ILE A 580 5.42 -25.54 4.91
N HIS A 581 6.73 -25.69 5.08
CA HIS A 581 7.42 -25.48 6.35
C HIS A 581 7.41 -23.99 6.75
N MET A 582 7.67 -23.08 5.81
CA MET A 582 7.55 -21.63 5.97
C MET A 582 6.15 -21.24 6.48
N PHE A 583 5.08 -21.72 5.83
CA PHE A 583 3.70 -21.53 6.29
C PHE A 583 3.47 -22.08 7.71
N THR A 584 4.06 -23.23 8.04
CA THR A 584 3.91 -23.86 9.37
C THR A 584 4.60 -23.04 10.45
N ARG A 585 5.79 -22.48 10.19
CA ARG A 585 6.47 -21.56 11.12
C ARG A 585 5.73 -20.23 11.25
N LEU A 586 5.32 -19.62 10.15
CA LEU A 586 4.48 -18.40 10.13
C LEU A 586 3.18 -18.57 10.94
N SER A 587 2.50 -19.72 10.85
CA SER A 587 1.26 -19.99 11.60
C SER A 587 1.45 -20.02 13.13
N ASN A 588 2.68 -20.25 13.61
CA ASN A 588 3.03 -20.41 15.02
C ASN A 588 3.72 -19.17 15.63
N ILE A 589 3.82 -18.04 14.92
CA ILE A 589 4.43 -16.82 15.46
C ILE A 589 3.62 -16.19 16.59
N ASP A 590 4.31 -15.49 17.48
CA ASP A 590 3.70 -14.72 18.58
C ASP A 590 2.96 -13.48 18.08
N ASN A 591 3.47 -12.79 17.06
CA ASN A 591 2.83 -11.62 16.48
C ASN A 591 1.63 -11.99 15.58
N ARG A 592 0.47 -12.21 16.22
CA ARG A 592 -0.75 -12.61 15.52
C ARG A 592 -1.29 -11.54 14.56
N THR A 593 -0.93 -10.26 14.72
CA THR A 593 -1.32 -9.19 13.79
C THR A 593 -0.68 -9.42 12.42
N ILE A 594 0.65 -9.62 12.37
CA ILE A 594 1.38 -9.94 11.14
C ILE A 594 0.82 -11.22 10.51
N LEU A 595 0.52 -12.24 11.33
CA LEU A 595 -0.08 -13.47 10.82
C LEU A 595 -1.43 -13.24 10.14
N TYR A 596 -2.35 -12.48 10.75
CA TYR A 596 -3.71 -12.31 10.20
C TYR A 596 -3.73 -11.47 8.92
N ASP A 597 -2.90 -10.42 8.82
CA ASP A 597 -2.73 -9.64 7.59
C ASP A 597 -2.17 -10.51 6.44
N LEU A 598 -1.22 -11.41 6.73
CA LEU A 598 -0.62 -12.29 5.72
C LEU A 598 -1.44 -13.57 5.43
N TYR A 599 -2.35 -13.97 6.33
CA TYR A 599 -2.94 -15.33 6.34
C TYR A 599 -3.59 -15.76 5.01
N PRO A 600 -4.42 -14.95 4.33
CA PRO A 600 -5.09 -15.38 3.10
C PRO A 600 -4.09 -15.75 2.02
N TYR A 601 -3.08 -14.91 1.83
CA TYR A 601 -2.02 -15.07 0.83
C TYR A 601 -1.15 -16.29 1.12
N ILE A 602 -0.64 -16.43 2.36
CA ILE A 602 0.25 -17.55 2.71
C ILE A 602 -0.49 -18.89 2.74
N TRP A 603 -1.79 -18.89 3.05
CA TRP A 603 -2.63 -20.10 2.98
C TRP A 603 -2.84 -20.55 1.53
N ASP A 604 -3.15 -19.63 0.62
CA ASP A 604 -3.43 -19.96 -0.78
C ASP A 604 -2.18 -20.49 -1.49
N ILE A 605 -1.04 -19.80 -1.43
CA ILE A 605 0.19 -20.26 -2.09
C ILE A 605 0.68 -21.61 -1.56
N LYS A 606 0.60 -21.84 -0.24
CA LYS A 606 0.91 -23.15 0.37
C LYS A 606 -0.07 -24.23 -0.09
N SER A 607 -1.35 -23.90 -0.26
CA SER A 607 -2.37 -24.85 -0.73
C SER A 607 -2.14 -25.20 -2.19
N ILE A 608 -1.93 -24.21 -3.05
CA ILE A 608 -1.58 -24.38 -4.47
C ILE A 608 -0.32 -25.24 -4.62
N LEU A 609 0.76 -24.92 -3.92
CA LEU A 609 2.01 -25.68 -4.03
C LEU A 609 1.91 -27.10 -3.44
N SER A 610 1.08 -27.33 -2.42
CA SER A 610 0.77 -28.69 -1.95
C SER A 610 0.03 -29.53 -3.01
N MET A 611 -0.85 -28.90 -3.80
CA MET A 611 -1.56 -29.56 -4.90
C MET A 611 -0.64 -29.79 -6.11
N VAL A 612 0.20 -28.81 -6.45
CA VAL A 612 1.20 -28.92 -7.52
C VAL A 612 2.26 -29.98 -7.21
N LYS A 613 2.71 -30.10 -5.95
CA LYS A 613 3.56 -31.20 -5.48
C LYS A 613 2.91 -32.57 -5.76
N SER A 614 1.66 -32.74 -5.34
CA SER A 614 0.90 -33.98 -5.53
C SER A 614 0.70 -34.33 -7.02
N PHE A 615 0.55 -33.31 -7.88
CA PHE A 615 0.48 -33.49 -9.33
C PHE A 615 1.82 -33.99 -9.93
N VAL A 616 2.96 -33.45 -9.51
CA VAL A 616 4.28 -33.94 -9.95
C VAL A 616 4.52 -35.38 -9.48
N GLN A 617 4.13 -35.73 -8.24
CA GLN A 617 4.17 -37.10 -7.75
C GLN A 617 3.29 -38.06 -8.58
N TRP A 618 2.09 -37.62 -8.97
CA TRP A 618 1.19 -38.39 -9.86
C TRP A 618 1.76 -38.61 -11.26
N LEU A 619 2.45 -37.61 -11.84
CA LEU A 619 3.17 -37.78 -13.12
C LEU A 619 4.30 -38.82 -13.02
N GLY A 620 5.03 -38.84 -11.90
CA GLY A 620 6.14 -39.78 -11.67
C GLY A 620 5.73 -41.20 -11.30
N THR A 621 4.53 -41.40 -10.76
CA THR A 621 4.02 -42.71 -10.26
C THR A 621 3.13 -43.46 -11.25
N TYR A 622 3.19 -43.09 -12.54
CA TYR A 622 2.42 -43.76 -13.60
C TYR A 622 3.01 -45.15 -13.93
N GLU A 623 2.69 -46.15 -13.08
CA GLU A 623 3.01 -47.57 -13.29
C GLU A 623 1.74 -48.41 -13.49
N GLY A 624 1.07 -48.18 -14.63
CA GLY A 624 0.07 -49.12 -15.16
C GLY A 624 -1.33 -49.11 -14.53
N LYS A 625 -1.63 -48.20 -13.59
CA LYS A 625 -2.99 -48.00 -13.06
C LYS A 625 -3.52 -46.62 -13.47
N SER A 626 -4.52 -46.61 -14.36
CA SER A 626 -5.19 -45.41 -14.86
C SER A 626 -6.14 -44.79 -13.82
N TRP A 627 -5.60 -44.22 -12.74
CA TRP A 627 -6.36 -43.38 -11.82
C TRP A 627 -6.38 -41.93 -12.32
N PRO A 628 -7.57 -41.33 -12.54
CA PRO A 628 -7.71 -39.89 -12.78
C PRO A 628 -7.09 -39.06 -11.64
N PHE A 629 -6.58 -37.88 -11.98
CA PHE A 629 -6.11 -36.91 -10.99
C PHE A 629 -7.33 -36.19 -10.38
N TYR A 630 -7.92 -36.78 -9.35
CA TYR A 630 -9.10 -36.26 -8.67
C TYR A 630 -8.73 -35.10 -7.71
N LEU A 631 -9.07 -33.87 -8.09
CA LEU A 631 -9.25 -32.76 -7.14
C LEU A 631 -10.56 -32.04 -7.41
N GLU A 632 -11.56 -32.33 -6.58
CA GLU A 632 -12.86 -31.64 -6.55
C GLU A 632 -12.68 -30.12 -6.37
N SER A 633 -11.65 -29.72 -5.61
CA SER A 633 -11.28 -28.32 -5.35
C SER A 633 -10.89 -27.53 -6.60
N TRP A 634 -10.19 -28.16 -7.57
CA TRP A 634 -9.73 -27.48 -8.79
C TRP A 634 -10.82 -27.39 -9.86
N ILE A 635 -11.73 -28.36 -9.91
CA ILE A 635 -12.84 -28.34 -10.88
C ILE A 635 -13.70 -27.09 -10.65
N LEU A 636 -14.03 -26.78 -9.39
CA LEU A 636 -14.76 -25.56 -9.03
C LEU A 636 -13.97 -24.28 -9.31
N ALA A 637 -12.66 -24.26 -8.98
CA ALA A 637 -11.79 -23.11 -9.17
C ALA A 637 -11.34 -22.85 -10.62
N SER A 638 -11.71 -23.73 -11.56
CA SER A 638 -11.53 -23.56 -13.01
C SER A 638 -12.85 -23.37 -13.77
N SER A 639 -13.97 -23.31 -13.04
CA SER A 639 -15.32 -23.05 -13.55
C SER A 639 -15.91 -21.70 -13.10
N LEU A 640 -15.08 -20.85 -12.50
CA LEU A 640 -15.37 -19.52 -11.97
C LEU A 640 -14.27 -18.54 -12.39
#